data_AF-A0A5C8QB96-F1
#
_entry.id   AF-A0A5C8QB96-F1
#
_cell.length_a   1.000
_cell.length_b   1.000
_cell.length_c   1.000
_cell.angle_alpha   90.00
_cell.angle_beta   90.00
_cell.angle_gamma   90.00
#
_symmetry.space_group_name_H-M   'P 1'
#
loop_
_entity.id
_entity.type
_entity.pdbx_description
1 polymer ?
#
loop_
_entity_poly.entity_id
_entity_poly.type
_entity_poly.pdbx_seq_one_letter_code
_entity_poly.pdbx_strand_id
1 'polypeptide(L)'
;MQRVPHRRSRSRRAMAAAVVAGTMAASLLGGNAMAGPYPEPPSTTLSLPSPPGGKDVKVLVFYGSTTEESPIVNAGIEAIEKIGLSGPTAQRFKTETNGDGSVFTNATKLGKYNAVVFLTGGGDVLDPEQEAGLEAFVEAGGGFLGVRDAARTEPYSDWFTGLIGARPAASPDSVQRATVEVGDRQHPATKNLPKEWKRSDKWFNWDKNPSGSVHTVARLRESTYKPGEGANGADHPISWCRDYDGGRSFYTGMGATVDSYAEADFRDHLRGALQWTTRISRADCKATIDANYAAERVTQPNKPGESDQIGEPHGTVVAPDGRVFYIGRGGGDNTQPVVTDWANPDIGKGEGQIHVYDPETKKVTKAGGLTIFGNKGGGDELVKNEEGLLGIELDPDFMTNGWVYLHYTPHSEINRDTRMAERRVSRFTLDLATNKLDLASEKTLLAWPVQINSCCHSGGGMAWDSKGNLYIATGDNNSSQFSEGYSGNNPQPNYKGVSFADARRTAGNTNNLNGKILRIHPEDDGTYTLPDGNLFTGEETAEGGDKTRGEIYVMGVRNPARISVDKKTDTLYAGWVGPDAGAPSTTWGPAKYDTFAAITKAGNQGWPYCMGNKQPYRDRNLPDPTKPLGWYNCDAPKNESPNNDGLVNIPPVTGNTIWYSPQGGAPDFPRDANGIPSYKAEEATYLLPWLKGGGQATMNGPLYRFDAENATADSWPSYWDGKWFVGDFYDQTQPRHAVELDPRTAGKGGLPVHAESLKKIIPVGESGIRNLMDWKFAPDGSLYVLDYGRGFFTSDAKSALWRVTYKGGEATPAAADLARKAAQ
;
A
#
# COMPACT_ATOMS: atom_id res chain seq x y z
N MET A 1 -18.86 -40.31 -46.61
CA MET A 1 -19.06 -41.56 -45.85
C MET A 1 -18.68 -41.28 -44.39
N GLN A 2 -19.68 -41.02 -43.54
CA GLN A 2 -20.06 -41.82 -42.36
C GLN A 2 -18.93 -41.92 -41.29
N ARG A 3 -18.98 -41.12 -40.21
CA ARG A 3 -19.70 -41.31 -38.90
C ARG A 3 -19.09 -42.50 -38.11
N VAL A 4 -18.63 -42.42 -36.85
CA VAL A 4 -19.29 -42.02 -35.57
C VAL A 4 -18.21 -41.85 -34.45
N PRO A 5 -18.48 -41.10 -33.35
CA PRO A 5 -17.53 -40.72 -32.29
C PRO A 5 -17.69 -41.48 -30.95
N HIS A 6 -16.68 -41.41 -30.07
CA HIS A 6 -16.77 -41.90 -28.69
C HIS A 6 -17.32 -40.82 -27.72
N ARG A 7 -18.52 -41.08 -27.18
CA ARG A 7 -19.04 -40.49 -25.93
C ARG A 7 -18.49 -41.25 -24.73
N ARG A 8 -18.06 -40.54 -23.67
CA ARG A 8 -18.02 -41.08 -22.30
C ARG A 8 -18.95 -40.27 -21.41
N SER A 9 -19.95 -40.96 -20.85
CA SER A 9 -20.95 -40.42 -19.94
C SER A 9 -20.39 -40.22 -18.53
N ARG A 10 -20.77 -39.09 -17.92
CA ARG A 10 -20.76 -38.88 -16.47
C ARG A 10 -21.88 -39.70 -15.84
N SER A 11 -21.56 -40.61 -14.92
CA SER A 11 -22.52 -41.16 -13.98
C SER A 11 -22.33 -40.49 -12.61
N ARG A 12 -23.41 -39.90 -12.12
CA ARG A 12 -23.57 -39.43 -10.73
C ARG A 12 -23.62 -40.66 -9.82
N ARG A 13 -22.88 -40.66 -8.72
CA ARG A 13 -23.16 -41.52 -7.56
C ARG A 13 -23.33 -40.63 -6.33
N ALA A 14 -24.56 -40.65 -5.83
CA ALA A 14 -24.89 -40.21 -4.48
C ALA A 14 -24.25 -41.19 -3.48
N MET A 15 -23.69 -40.68 -2.39
CA MET A 15 -23.38 -41.49 -1.20
C MET A 15 -24.31 -41.07 -0.08
N ALA A 16 -25.08 -42.05 0.39
CA ALA A 16 -25.91 -42.02 1.56
C ALA A 16 -25.06 -42.17 2.82
N ALA A 17 -25.48 -41.49 3.89
CA ALA A 17 -24.95 -41.63 5.23
C ALA A 17 -25.29 -43.01 5.82
N ALA A 18 -24.34 -43.60 6.55
CA ALA A 18 -24.60 -44.70 7.48
C ALA A 18 -23.75 -44.51 8.74
N VAL A 19 -24.43 -44.22 9.84
CA VAL A 19 -23.91 -44.19 11.20
C VAL A 19 -23.75 -45.63 11.67
N VAL A 20 -22.57 -45.98 12.19
CA VAL A 20 -22.35 -47.22 12.95
C VAL A 20 -21.84 -46.85 14.33
N ALA A 21 -22.70 -47.06 15.32
CA ALA A 21 -22.35 -47.03 16.73
C ALA A 21 -21.62 -48.33 17.10
N GLY A 22 -20.43 -48.20 17.66
CA GLY A 22 -19.64 -49.31 18.21
C GLY A 22 -19.35 -49.07 19.68
N THR A 23 -20.05 -49.77 20.55
CA THR A 23 -19.79 -49.88 21.99
C THR A 23 -18.59 -50.79 22.25
N MET A 24 -17.57 -50.29 22.94
CA MET A 24 -16.54 -51.11 23.59
C MET A 24 -16.33 -50.58 25.01
N ALA A 25 -16.72 -51.40 26.00
CA ALA A 25 -16.44 -51.19 27.41
C ALA A 25 -15.17 -51.95 27.79
N ALA A 26 -14.20 -51.28 28.41
CA ALA A 26 -13.18 -51.90 29.24
C ALA A 26 -12.53 -50.90 30.22
N SER A 27 -12.79 -51.15 31.51
CA SER A 27 -11.90 -50.98 32.68
C SER A 27 -11.27 -49.62 33.00
N LEU A 28 -11.85 -49.00 34.04
CA LEU A 28 -11.30 -48.02 34.97
C LEU A 28 -10.07 -48.57 35.72
N LEU A 29 -9.02 -47.75 35.87
CA LEU A 29 -8.42 -47.30 37.15
C LEU A 29 -7.09 -46.57 36.88
N GLY A 30 -7.08 -45.26 37.18
CA GLY A 30 -5.91 -44.39 37.10
C GLY A 30 -6.38 -42.93 37.01
N GLY A 31 -6.47 -42.25 38.15
CA GLY A 31 -7.15 -40.97 38.29
C GLY A 31 -6.49 -39.83 37.51
N ASN A 32 -7.24 -39.27 36.56
CA ASN A 32 -7.06 -37.89 36.11
C ASN A 32 -8.00 -37.02 36.95
N ALA A 33 -7.44 -36.07 37.68
CA ALA A 33 -8.22 -34.93 38.18
C ALA A 33 -8.79 -34.20 36.96
N MET A 34 -10.07 -34.44 36.66
CA MET A 34 -10.82 -33.62 35.72
C MET A 34 -10.96 -32.24 36.37
N ALA A 35 -10.26 -31.23 35.84
CA ALA A 35 -10.61 -29.85 36.10
C ALA A 35 -12.07 -29.66 35.63
N GLY A 36 -12.94 -29.22 36.53
CA GLY A 36 -14.32 -28.90 36.18
C GLY A 36 -14.38 -27.76 35.16
N PRO A 37 -15.51 -27.55 34.48
CA PRO A 37 -15.73 -26.34 33.70
C PRO A 37 -15.50 -25.11 34.59
N TYR A 38 -14.79 -24.09 34.07
CA TYR A 38 -14.67 -22.80 34.74
C TYR A 38 -16.08 -22.29 35.06
N PRO A 39 -16.39 -21.97 36.32
CA PRO A 39 -17.67 -21.35 36.65
C PRO A 39 -17.81 -20.05 35.87
N GLU A 40 -19.02 -19.75 35.39
CA GLU A 40 -19.30 -18.41 34.83
C GLU A 40 -18.86 -17.36 35.87
N PRO A 41 -18.12 -16.32 35.45
CA PRO A 41 -17.68 -15.29 36.38
C PRO A 41 -18.91 -14.70 37.09
N PRO A 42 -18.90 -14.61 38.43
CA PRO A 42 -20.02 -14.02 39.16
C PRO A 42 -20.20 -12.57 38.68
N SER A 43 -21.46 -12.12 38.53
CA SER A 43 -21.76 -10.73 38.20
C SER A 43 -21.08 -9.79 39.21
N THR A 44 -20.25 -8.87 38.71
CA THR A 44 -19.53 -7.86 39.50
C THR A 44 -20.50 -7.04 40.35
N THR A 45 -20.23 -6.96 41.65
CA THR A 45 -20.91 -6.00 42.57
C THR A 45 -20.04 -4.77 42.88
N LEU A 46 -18.81 -4.73 42.35
CA LEU A 46 -17.85 -3.66 42.58
C LEU A 46 -18.19 -2.45 41.70
N SER A 47 -18.78 -1.40 42.28
CA SER A 47 -18.98 -0.12 41.60
C SER A 47 -17.78 0.79 41.82
N LEU A 48 -17.04 1.09 40.76
CA LEU A 48 -15.89 1.99 40.77
C LEU A 48 -16.25 3.35 40.19
N PRO A 49 -15.75 4.46 40.76
CA PRO A 49 -15.83 5.75 40.10
C PRO A 49 -14.97 5.75 38.84
N SER A 50 -15.31 6.60 37.86
CA SER A 50 -14.40 6.85 36.75
C SER A 50 -13.02 7.31 37.27
N PRO A 51 -11.91 6.87 36.66
CA PRO A 51 -10.59 7.20 37.16
C PRO A 51 -10.37 8.71 37.32
N PRO A 52 -9.59 9.14 38.33
CA PRO A 52 -9.34 10.56 38.58
C PRO A 52 -8.82 11.30 37.34
N GLY A 53 -9.36 12.47 37.02
CA GLY A 53 -8.89 13.23 35.85
C GLY A 53 -7.60 14.00 36.12
N GLY A 54 -6.51 13.67 35.42
CA GLY A 54 -5.31 14.50 35.13
C GLY A 54 -4.49 15.14 36.27
N LYS A 55 -5.03 15.32 37.47
CA LYS A 55 -4.36 15.81 38.67
C LYS A 55 -4.05 14.62 39.59
N ASP A 56 -2.85 14.59 40.15
CA ASP A 56 -2.39 13.52 41.04
C ASP A 56 -2.52 12.10 40.46
N VAL A 57 -2.14 11.92 39.20
CA VAL A 57 -2.21 10.62 38.50
C VAL A 57 -1.44 9.54 39.27
N LYS A 58 -2.09 8.40 39.50
CA LYS A 58 -1.51 7.23 40.16
C LYS A 58 -1.56 5.98 39.31
N VAL A 59 -0.50 5.19 39.35
CA VAL A 59 -0.36 3.93 38.63
C VAL A 59 -0.11 2.82 39.65
N LEU A 60 -0.91 1.76 39.60
CA LEU A 60 -0.65 0.54 40.35
C LEU A 60 0.30 -0.35 39.54
N VAL A 61 1.42 -0.78 40.11
CA VAL A 61 2.32 -1.75 39.50
C VAL A 61 2.08 -3.10 40.16
N PHE A 62 1.45 -4.02 39.44
CA PHE A 62 1.09 -5.35 39.91
C PHE A 62 2.02 -6.42 39.30
N TYR A 63 2.58 -7.29 40.15
CA TYR A 63 3.51 -8.35 39.73
C TYR A 63 3.07 -9.77 40.13
N GLY A 64 2.02 -9.92 40.96
CA GLY A 64 1.35 -11.20 41.23
C GLY A 64 2.28 -12.33 41.71
N SER A 65 3.12 -12.09 42.73
CA SER A 65 4.01 -13.11 43.31
C SER A 65 3.87 -13.17 44.83
N THR A 66 3.88 -14.39 45.39
CA THR A 66 3.97 -14.67 46.83
C THR A 66 5.40 -14.93 47.33
N THR A 67 6.40 -14.84 46.43
CA THR A 67 7.84 -15.07 46.67
C THR A 67 8.71 -13.90 46.19
N GLU A 68 10.03 -13.95 46.46
CA GLU A 68 11.01 -12.91 46.10
C GLU A 68 10.97 -12.56 44.59
N GLU A 69 10.97 -11.27 44.30
CA GLU A 69 10.78 -10.74 42.94
C GLU A 69 11.97 -11.07 42.03
N SER A 70 11.67 -11.50 40.80
CA SER A 70 12.69 -11.70 39.77
C SER A 70 13.47 -10.40 39.52
N PRO A 71 14.79 -10.45 39.26
CA PRO A 71 15.58 -9.26 38.90
C PRO A 71 14.98 -8.44 37.75
N ILE A 72 14.25 -9.08 36.84
CA ILE A 72 13.55 -8.42 35.72
C ILE A 72 12.36 -7.59 36.23
N VAL A 73 11.59 -8.12 37.18
CA VAL A 73 10.45 -7.42 37.79
C VAL A 73 10.94 -6.22 38.60
N ASN A 74 11.99 -6.40 39.40
CA ASN A 74 12.64 -5.32 40.15
C ASN A 74 13.11 -4.19 39.21
N ALA A 75 13.79 -4.54 38.11
CA ALA A 75 14.23 -3.57 37.11
C ALA A 75 13.06 -2.85 36.42
N GLY A 76 11.95 -3.57 36.18
CA GLY A 76 10.72 -3.01 35.64
C GLY A 76 10.07 -2.00 36.58
N ILE A 77 9.93 -2.35 37.86
CA ILE A 77 9.40 -1.45 38.91
C ILE A 77 10.26 -0.19 38.99
N GLU A 78 11.58 -0.33 39.15
CA GLU A 78 12.50 0.81 39.25
C GLU A 78 12.40 1.72 38.01
N ALA A 79 12.34 1.14 36.81
CA ALA A 79 12.18 1.91 35.59
C ALA A 79 10.86 2.67 35.53
N ILE A 80 9.74 2.04 35.92
CA ILE A 80 8.41 2.66 35.92
C ILE A 80 8.30 3.78 36.97
N GLU A 81 8.86 3.58 38.16
CA GLU A 81 8.96 4.61 39.20
C GLU A 81 9.76 5.81 38.69
N LYS A 82 10.93 5.55 38.09
CA LYS A 82 11.81 6.59 37.54
C LYS A 82 11.16 7.39 36.42
N ILE A 83 10.48 6.74 35.49
CA ILE A 83 9.78 7.45 34.40
C ILE A 83 8.53 8.18 34.92
N GLY A 84 7.87 7.73 35.98
CA GLY A 84 6.75 8.45 36.59
C GLY A 84 7.15 9.82 37.15
N LEU A 85 8.37 9.91 37.68
CA LEU A 85 8.94 11.14 38.25
C LEU A 85 9.67 12.04 37.23
N SER A 86 9.84 11.59 35.99
CA SER A 86 10.60 12.32 34.96
C SER A 86 9.74 13.28 34.13
N GLY A 87 10.38 14.12 33.33
CA GLY A 87 9.72 15.06 32.41
C GLY A 87 8.93 16.19 33.09
N PRO A 88 8.09 16.92 32.32
CA PRO A 88 7.29 18.03 32.82
C PRO A 88 6.31 17.60 33.91
N THR A 89 6.08 18.44 34.93
CA THR A 89 5.21 18.13 36.08
C THR A 89 3.80 17.69 35.68
N ALA A 90 3.21 18.30 34.65
CA ALA A 90 1.89 17.96 34.14
C ALA A 90 1.80 16.56 33.47
N GLN A 91 2.95 15.92 33.24
CA GLN A 91 3.05 14.59 32.65
C GLN A 91 3.61 13.54 33.63
N ARG A 92 3.77 13.90 34.90
CA ARG A 92 4.24 12.99 35.95
C ARG A 92 3.09 12.18 36.52
N PHE A 93 3.41 10.98 36.99
CA PHE A 93 2.49 10.11 37.71
C PHE A 93 3.23 9.45 38.87
N LYS A 94 2.50 9.17 39.94
CA LYS A 94 3.01 8.41 41.09
C LYS A 94 2.74 6.92 40.86
N THR A 95 3.61 6.09 41.38
CA THR A 95 3.49 4.63 41.31
C THR A 95 3.31 4.07 42.71
N GLU A 96 2.50 3.03 42.85
CA GLU A 96 2.45 2.19 44.03
C GLU A 96 2.56 0.74 43.58
N THR A 97 3.48 -0.02 44.18
CA THR A 97 3.73 -1.42 43.82
C THR A 97 2.95 -2.33 44.77
N ASN A 98 2.32 -3.38 44.24
CA ASN A 98 1.59 -4.36 45.04
C ASN A 98 1.64 -5.76 44.43
N GLY A 99 2.01 -6.77 45.24
CA GLY A 99 1.95 -8.18 44.86
C GLY A 99 0.66 -8.89 45.27
N ASP A 100 -0.13 -8.29 46.16
CA ASP A 100 -1.36 -8.87 46.70
C ASP A 100 -2.58 -8.47 45.86
N GLY A 101 -3.21 -9.49 45.25
CA GLY A 101 -4.41 -9.38 44.42
C GLY A 101 -5.64 -8.84 45.16
N SER A 102 -5.64 -8.79 46.51
CA SER A 102 -6.75 -8.23 47.32
C SER A 102 -7.04 -6.74 47.05
N VAL A 103 -6.16 -6.04 46.32
CA VAL A 103 -6.44 -4.69 45.83
C VAL A 103 -7.62 -4.68 44.85
N PHE A 104 -7.80 -5.73 44.05
CA PHE A 104 -8.83 -5.78 43.02
C PHE A 104 -10.23 -5.98 43.57
N THR A 105 -10.36 -6.55 44.77
CA THR A 105 -11.67 -6.73 45.44
C THR A 105 -12.06 -5.53 46.33
N ASN A 106 -11.29 -4.43 46.32
CA ASN A 106 -11.54 -3.27 47.16
C ASN A 106 -11.66 -1.97 46.35
N ALA A 107 -12.90 -1.49 46.18
CA ALA A 107 -13.20 -0.31 45.38
C ALA A 107 -12.47 0.96 45.86
N THR A 108 -12.27 1.12 47.17
CA THR A 108 -11.55 2.29 47.72
C THR A 108 -10.06 2.23 47.43
N LYS A 109 -9.46 1.03 47.49
CA LYS A 109 -8.04 0.83 47.19
C LYS A 109 -7.76 0.94 45.69
N LEU A 110 -8.62 0.37 44.84
CA LEU A 110 -8.45 0.34 43.39
C LEU A 110 -8.86 1.66 42.72
N GLY A 111 -9.96 2.29 43.16
CA GLY A 111 -10.52 3.50 42.55
C GLY A 111 -9.66 4.77 42.64
N LYS A 112 -8.53 4.73 43.35
CA LYS A 112 -7.57 5.85 43.39
C LYS A 112 -6.57 5.84 42.23
N TYR A 113 -6.53 4.77 41.44
CA TYR A 113 -5.57 4.61 40.33
C TYR A 113 -6.17 5.04 39.00
N ASN A 114 -5.30 5.53 38.13
CA ASN A 114 -5.60 5.85 36.74
C ASN A 114 -5.34 4.67 35.81
N ALA A 115 -4.30 3.91 36.11
CA ALA A 115 -3.93 2.73 35.36
C ALA A 115 -3.31 1.66 36.26
N VAL A 116 -3.37 0.42 35.79
CA VAL A 116 -2.68 -0.73 36.37
C VAL A 116 -1.66 -1.26 35.37
N VAL A 117 -0.45 -1.53 35.83
CA VAL A 117 0.61 -2.21 35.07
C VAL A 117 0.69 -3.65 35.53
N PHE A 118 0.71 -4.58 34.58
CA PHE A 118 1.00 -5.98 34.83
C PHE A 118 2.45 -6.27 34.44
N LEU A 119 3.29 -6.47 35.46
CA LEU A 119 4.68 -6.96 35.40
C LEU A 119 4.77 -8.37 36.00
N THR A 120 3.79 -9.23 35.71
CA THR A 120 3.69 -10.59 36.27
C THR A 120 4.34 -11.62 35.35
N GLY A 121 4.79 -12.75 35.94
CA GLY A 121 5.40 -13.88 35.23
C GLY A 121 4.43 -14.78 34.46
N GLY A 122 3.13 -14.44 34.42
CA GLY A 122 2.08 -15.24 33.78
C GLY A 122 1.38 -16.21 34.74
N GLY A 123 0.49 -17.04 34.19
CA GLY A 123 -0.33 -17.98 34.97
C GLY A 123 -1.66 -17.39 35.45
N ASP A 124 -2.39 -18.18 36.22
CA ASP A 124 -3.63 -17.77 36.91
C ASP A 124 -3.21 -17.11 38.24
N VAL A 125 -3.28 -15.77 38.28
CA VAL A 125 -2.77 -14.92 39.38
C VAL A 125 -3.87 -14.13 40.07
N LEU A 126 -5.06 -14.08 39.46
CA LEU A 126 -6.26 -13.45 40.00
C LEU A 126 -7.32 -14.53 40.20
N ASP A 127 -7.88 -14.62 41.41
CA ASP A 127 -9.11 -15.39 41.59
C ASP A 127 -10.28 -14.73 40.82
N PRO A 128 -11.42 -15.43 40.64
CA PRO A 128 -12.55 -14.89 39.87
C PRO A 128 -13.09 -13.54 40.40
N GLU A 129 -13.01 -13.27 41.70
CA GLU A 129 -13.48 -12.00 42.28
C GLU A 129 -12.49 -10.86 41.99
N GLN A 130 -11.20 -11.16 41.99
CA GLN A 130 -10.14 -10.22 41.64
C GLN A 130 -10.15 -9.88 40.15
N GLU A 131 -10.33 -10.87 39.27
CA GLU A 131 -10.47 -10.62 37.83
C GLU A 131 -11.69 -9.73 37.54
N ALA A 132 -12.83 -10.07 38.13
CA ALA A 132 -14.05 -9.28 38.06
C ALA A 132 -13.83 -7.83 38.56
N GLY A 133 -13.01 -7.63 39.58
CA GLY A 133 -12.62 -6.30 40.05
C GLY A 133 -11.73 -5.51 39.07
N LEU A 134 -10.83 -6.18 38.37
CA LEU A 134 -10.04 -5.59 37.28
C LEU A 134 -10.92 -5.23 36.08
N GLU A 135 -11.88 -6.09 35.73
CA GLU A 135 -12.88 -5.84 34.69
C GLU A 135 -13.69 -4.58 35.01
N ALA A 136 -14.28 -4.50 36.20
CA ALA A 136 -15.00 -3.30 36.65
C ALA A 136 -14.13 -2.02 36.61
N PHE A 137 -12.82 -2.13 36.86
CA PHE A 137 -11.91 -0.99 36.77
C PHE A 137 -11.70 -0.52 35.34
N VAL A 138 -11.54 -1.44 34.39
CA VAL A 138 -11.43 -1.13 32.96
C VAL A 138 -12.74 -0.55 32.44
N GLU A 139 -13.90 -1.16 32.76
CA GLU A 139 -15.25 -0.68 32.44
C GLU A 139 -15.50 0.75 32.93
N ALA A 140 -15.02 1.09 34.14
CA ALA A 140 -15.11 2.45 34.69
C ALA A 140 -14.22 3.48 33.94
N GLY A 141 -13.36 3.02 33.02
CA GLY A 141 -12.48 3.83 32.20
C GLY A 141 -10.99 3.74 32.59
N GLY A 142 -10.62 2.78 33.42
CA GLY A 142 -9.26 2.51 33.87
C GLY A 142 -8.30 2.17 32.73
N GLY A 143 -7.03 2.52 32.92
CA GLY A 143 -5.95 2.16 32.01
C GLY A 143 -5.29 0.83 32.38
N PHE A 144 -4.85 0.07 31.39
CA PHE A 144 -4.11 -1.17 31.55
C PHE A 144 -2.83 -1.11 30.71
N LEU A 145 -1.69 -1.44 31.31
CA LEU A 145 -0.42 -1.69 30.61
C LEU A 145 0.05 -3.11 30.91
N GLY A 146 -0.01 -3.99 29.91
CA GLY A 146 0.62 -5.32 29.99
C GLY A 146 2.05 -5.27 29.46
N VAL A 147 2.99 -5.82 30.21
CA VAL A 147 4.40 -5.91 29.79
C VAL A 147 4.81 -7.38 29.76
N ARG A 148 5.42 -7.79 28.63
CA ARG A 148 6.05 -9.09 28.45
C ARG A 148 5.12 -10.27 28.83
N ASP A 149 5.36 -10.90 29.97
CA ASP A 149 4.71 -12.12 30.43
C ASP A 149 3.27 -11.88 30.93
N ALA A 150 2.83 -10.63 31.02
CA ALA A 150 1.40 -10.30 31.17
C ALA A 150 0.53 -10.98 30.10
N ALA A 151 1.05 -11.27 28.91
CA ALA A 151 0.30 -12.01 27.88
C ALA A 151 0.04 -13.49 28.23
N ARG A 152 0.71 -14.03 29.25
CA ARG A 152 0.52 -15.39 29.78
C ARG A 152 -0.38 -15.42 31.02
N THR A 153 -0.85 -14.26 31.48
CA THR A 153 -1.69 -14.12 32.67
C THR A 153 -3.16 -14.44 32.38
N GLU A 154 -3.86 -15.06 33.32
CA GLU A 154 -5.23 -15.54 33.18
C GLU A 154 -5.44 -16.32 31.87
N PRO A 155 -4.70 -17.43 31.65
CA PRO A 155 -4.69 -18.13 30.36
C PRO A 155 -6.05 -18.71 29.97
N TYR A 156 -6.97 -18.84 30.92
CA TYR A 156 -8.32 -19.38 30.72
C TYR A 156 -9.40 -18.31 30.60
N SER A 157 -9.05 -17.02 30.79
CA SER A 157 -10.00 -15.93 30.68
C SER A 157 -10.08 -15.40 29.24
N ASP A 158 -11.28 -15.44 28.67
CA ASP A 158 -11.59 -14.80 27.39
C ASP A 158 -11.57 -13.27 27.50
N TRP A 159 -12.01 -12.72 28.62
CA TRP A 159 -12.00 -11.28 28.86
C TRP A 159 -10.57 -10.75 28.93
N PHE A 160 -9.68 -11.39 29.70
CA PHE A 160 -8.28 -11.00 29.80
C PHE A 160 -7.52 -11.27 28.49
N THR A 161 -7.86 -12.35 27.77
CA THR A 161 -7.34 -12.60 26.41
C THR A 161 -7.72 -11.46 25.48
N GLY A 162 -8.98 -11.02 25.58
CA GLY A 162 -9.44 -9.77 25.06
C GLY A 162 -8.49 -8.67 25.47
N LEU A 163 -8.47 -8.27 26.76
CA LEU A 163 -7.69 -7.17 27.35
C LEU A 163 -6.27 -7.04 26.76
N ILE A 164 -5.50 -8.14 26.75
CA ILE A 164 -4.15 -8.22 26.19
C ILE A 164 -4.15 -8.10 24.66
N GLY A 165 -5.05 -8.79 23.97
CA GLY A 165 -5.23 -8.76 22.52
C GLY A 165 -4.64 -9.94 21.75
N ALA A 166 -3.57 -10.57 22.27
CA ALA A 166 -2.96 -11.77 21.68
C ALA A 166 -2.27 -12.66 22.72
N ARG A 167 -2.35 -13.98 22.53
CA ARG A 167 -1.65 -14.98 23.35
C ARG A 167 -0.37 -15.46 22.67
N PRO A 168 0.71 -15.68 23.43
CA PRO A 168 1.99 -16.08 22.84
C PRO A 168 1.98 -17.54 22.37
N ALA A 169 2.63 -17.80 21.25
CA ALA A 169 2.90 -19.13 20.70
C ALA A 169 4.31 -19.63 21.09
N ALA A 170 4.71 -20.79 20.53
CA ALA A 170 6.09 -21.23 20.55
C ALA A 170 7.01 -20.10 20.05
N SER A 171 8.06 -19.80 20.81
CA SER A 171 8.92 -18.63 20.65
C SER A 171 10.36 -18.97 21.02
N PRO A 172 11.37 -18.26 20.50
CA PRO A 172 12.75 -18.45 20.91
C PRO A 172 12.94 -17.94 22.35
N ASP A 173 13.63 -18.71 23.18
CA ASP A 173 13.96 -18.32 24.56
C ASP A 173 15.32 -17.61 24.70
N SER A 174 16.10 -17.56 23.62
CA SER A 174 17.38 -16.83 23.62
C SER A 174 17.18 -15.34 23.38
N VAL A 175 18.02 -14.53 24.05
CA VAL A 175 18.12 -13.10 23.77
C VAL A 175 18.72 -12.91 22.38
N GLN A 176 18.04 -12.16 21.53
CA GLN A 176 18.46 -11.91 20.15
C GLN A 176 18.29 -10.44 19.81
N ARG A 177 19.24 -9.91 19.04
CA ARG A 177 19.09 -8.57 18.46
C ARG A 177 18.13 -8.64 17.26
N ALA A 178 17.11 -7.78 17.25
CA ALA A 178 16.17 -7.63 16.15
C ALA A 178 15.92 -6.15 15.84
N THR A 179 15.30 -5.88 14.70
CA THR A 179 14.80 -4.54 14.35
C THR A 179 13.32 -4.44 14.66
N VAL A 180 12.96 -3.48 15.51
CA VAL A 180 11.59 -3.06 15.77
C VAL A 180 11.24 -1.91 14.82
N GLU A 181 10.22 -2.11 13.99
CA GLU A 181 9.66 -1.12 13.09
C GLU A 181 8.63 -0.27 13.84
N VAL A 182 8.87 1.04 13.89
CA VAL A 182 8.01 2.00 14.60
C VAL A 182 7.26 2.85 13.57
N GLY A 183 6.17 2.25 13.05
CA GLY A 183 5.31 2.84 12.01
C GLY A 183 4.35 3.92 12.52
N ASP A 184 4.00 3.90 13.81
CA ASP A 184 3.22 4.96 14.42
C ASP A 184 4.14 6.08 14.93
N ARG A 185 4.04 7.24 14.27
CA ARG A 185 4.81 8.44 14.60
C ARG A 185 4.04 9.46 15.45
N GLN A 186 2.78 9.16 15.81
CA GLN A 186 1.87 10.06 16.52
C GLN A 186 1.70 9.63 17.99
N HIS A 187 1.59 8.33 18.27
CA HIS A 187 1.33 7.86 19.64
C HIS A 187 2.48 8.22 20.61
N PRO A 188 2.19 8.69 21.84
CA PRO A 188 3.22 9.10 22.80
C PRO A 188 4.28 8.05 23.10
N ALA A 189 3.92 6.77 23.03
CA ALA A 189 4.81 5.62 23.24
C ALA A 189 5.85 5.44 22.11
N THR A 190 5.66 6.02 20.94
CA THR A 190 6.47 5.68 19.75
C THR A 190 6.99 6.89 18.98
N LYS A 191 6.35 8.05 19.10
CA LYS A 191 6.68 9.26 18.33
C LYS A 191 8.15 9.71 18.41
N ASN A 192 8.82 9.45 19.54
CA ASN A 192 10.21 9.84 19.77
C ASN A 192 11.24 8.72 19.49
N LEU A 193 10.78 7.49 19.21
CA LEU A 193 11.68 6.36 18.97
C LEU A 193 12.26 6.40 17.55
N PRO A 194 13.42 5.77 17.29
CA PRO A 194 13.89 5.53 15.92
C PRO A 194 12.84 4.79 15.07
N LYS A 195 12.75 5.09 13.77
CA LYS A 195 11.84 4.35 12.85
C LYS A 195 12.20 2.86 12.76
N GLU A 196 13.50 2.58 12.77
CA GLU A 196 14.06 1.23 12.86
C GLU A 196 14.89 1.13 14.15
N TRP A 197 14.27 0.60 15.19
CA TRP A 197 14.86 0.50 16.51
C TRP A 197 15.52 -0.87 16.71
N LYS A 198 16.86 -0.90 16.60
CA LYS A 198 17.67 -2.12 16.69
C LYS A 198 18.04 -2.43 18.14
N ARG A 199 17.39 -3.40 18.76
CA ARG A 199 17.58 -3.75 20.19
C ARG A 199 17.64 -5.25 20.43
N SER A 200 18.04 -5.65 21.63
CA SER A 200 18.12 -7.05 22.06
C SER A 200 17.08 -7.36 23.12
N ASP A 201 16.30 -8.42 22.91
CA ASP A 201 15.30 -8.90 23.87
C ASP A 201 15.01 -10.39 23.60
N LYS A 202 14.08 -11.00 24.33
CA LYS A 202 13.45 -12.28 23.96
C LYS A 202 12.13 -12.01 23.25
N TRP A 203 11.95 -12.52 22.05
CA TRP A 203 10.83 -12.16 21.18
C TRP A 203 9.71 -13.18 21.26
N PHE A 204 8.49 -12.75 21.59
CA PHE A 204 7.31 -13.62 21.46
C PHE A 204 6.80 -13.67 20.04
N ASN A 205 6.44 -14.87 19.61
CA ASN A 205 5.52 -15.10 18.53
C ASN A 205 4.09 -15.16 19.10
N TRP A 206 3.09 -14.94 18.25
CA TRP A 206 1.67 -14.93 18.62
C TRP A 206 0.92 -16.09 17.99
N ASP A 207 0.04 -16.73 18.76
CA ASP A 207 -0.85 -17.79 18.27
C ASP A 207 -1.84 -17.24 17.24
N LYS A 208 -2.41 -16.08 17.56
CA LYS A 208 -3.22 -15.27 16.64
C LYS A 208 -2.58 -13.89 16.49
N ASN A 209 -2.29 -13.51 15.25
CA ASN A 209 -1.81 -12.16 14.94
C ASN A 209 -2.95 -11.13 15.18
N PRO A 210 -2.75 -10.14 16.07
CA PRO A 210 -3.78 -9.15 16.42
C PRO A 210 -3.93 -8.01 15.39
N SER A 211 -3.04 -7.87 14.40
CA SER A 211 -3.11 -6.81 13.39
C SER A 211 -4.51 -6.72 12.75
N GLY A 212 -5.02 -5.49 12.61
CA GLY A 212 -6.37 -5.21 12.12
C GLY A 212 -7.47 -5.25 13.19
N SER A 213 -7.22 -5.85 14.36
CA SER A 213 -8.13 -5.82 15.53
C SER A 213 -7.66 -4.93 16.66
N VAL A 214 -6.41 -4.48 16.60
CA VAL A 214 -5.78 -3.56 17.54
C VAL A 214 -5.08 -2.45 16.76
N HIS A 215 -4.76 -1.35 17.44
CA HIS A 215 -3.85 -0.36 16.86
C HIS A 215 -2.39 -0.75 17.09
N THR A 216 -1.73 -1.24 16.04
CA THR A 216 -0.32 -1.66 16.12
C THR A 216 0.58 -0.44 16.06
N VAL A 217 1.36 -0.20 17.12
CA VAL A 217 2.29 0.94 17.18
C VAL A 217 3.73 0.54 16.85
N ALA A 218 4.07 -0.74 16.99
CA ALA A 218 5.38 -1.29 16.64
C ALA A 218 5.30 -2.76 16.18
N ARG A 219 6.20 -3.14 15.25
CA ARG A 219 6.33 -4.50 14.69
C ARG A 219 7.77 -5.01 14.76
N LEU A 220 7.97 -6.33 14.73
CA LEU A 220 9.29 -6.96 14.59
C LEU A 220 9.57 -7.32 13.14
N ARG A 221 10.79 -7.05 12.70
CA ARG A 221 11.30 -7.52 11.41
C ARG A 221 11.98 -8.87 11.56
N GLU A 222 11.25 -9.95 11.27
CA GLU A 222 11.75 -11.33 11.43
C GLU A 222 13.00 -11.66 10.61
N SER A 223 13.24 -10.99 9.48
CA SER A 223 14.46 -11.19 8.68
C SER A 223 15.75 -10.76 9.39
N THR A 224 15.65 -10.14 10.58
CA THR A 224 16.80 -9.64 11.35
C THR A 224 17.18 -10.53 12.55
N TYR A 225 16.43 -11.60 12.83
CA TYR A 225 16.72 -12.55 13.90
C TYR A 225 16.22 -13.97 13.55
N LYS A 226 16.30 -14.93 14.48
CA LYS A 226 15.78 -16.30 14.29
C LYS A 226 14.48 -16.47 15.08
N PRO A 227 13.29 -16.40 14.44
CA PRO A 227 12.00 -16.48 15.13
C PRO A 227 11.61 -17.90 15.58
N GLY A 228 12.33 -18.93 15.14
CA GLY A 228 12.07 -20.31 15.54
C GLY A 228 10.73 -20.84 15.01
N GLU A 229 10.23 -21.90 15.65
CA GLU A 229 8.89 -22.42 15.38
C GLU A 229 7.82 -21.40 15.78
N GLY A 230 6.74 -21.30 15.01
CA GLY A 230 5.63 -20.37 15.32
C GLY A 230 5.83 -18.92 14.83
N ALA A 231 6.85 -18.64 14.03
CA ALA A 231 7.08 -17.34 13.41
C ALA A 231 5.80 -16.73 12.80
N ASN A 232 5.54 -15.45 13.07
CA ASN A 232 4.39 -14.72 12.55
C ASN A 232 4.61 -14.26 11.10
N GLY A 233 5.85 -14.20 10.64
CA GLY A 233 6.24 -13.82 9.28
C GLY A 233 6.38 -12.31 9.12
N ALA A 234 5.95 -11.81 7.94
CA ALA A 234 6.16 -10.42 7.56
C ALA A 234 5.31 -9.40 8.33
N ASP A 235 4.26 -9.84 9.03
CA ASP A 235 3.45 -9.00 9.91
C ASP A 235 3.52 -9.56 11.33
N HIS A 236 4.40 -8.96 12.14
CA HIS A 236 4.68 -9.37 13.51
C HIS A 236 4.51 -8.18 14.46
N PRO A 237 3.29 -7.86 14.91
CA PRO A 237 3.08 -6.81 15.91
C PRO A 237 3.80 -7.14 17.22
N ILE A 238 4.44 -6.17 17.86
CA ILE A 238 5.13 -6.36 19.16
C ILE A 238 4.66 -5.38 20.22
N SER A 239 4.00 -4.29 19.82
CA SER A 239 3.30 -3.39 20.74
C SER A 239 2.08 -2.80 20.08
N TRP A 240 1.00 -2.70 20.84
CA TRP A 240 -0.28 -2.20 20.35
C TRP A 240 -1.10 -1.57 21.47
N CYS A 241 -2.11 -0.81 21.06
CA CYS A 241 -3.09 -0.22 21.95
C CYS A 241 -4.51 -0.35 21.39
N ARG A 242 -5.49 -0.20 22.27
CA ARG A 242 -6.91 -0.17 21.91
C ARG A 242 -7.74 0.41 23.06
N ASP A 243 -8.80 1.13 22.71
CA ASP A 243 -9.90 1.31 23.65
C ASP A 243 -10.59 -0.06 23.81
N TYR A 244 -10.73 -0.52 25.04
CA TYR A 244 -11.30 -1.83 25.32
C TYR A 244 -12.19 -1.74 26.55
N ASP A 245 -13.44 -2.15 26.36
CA ASP A 245 -14.41 -2.31 27.43
C ASP A 245 -14.51 -1.07 28.33
N GLY A 246 -14.76 0.10 27.73
CA GLY A 246 -14.80 1.40 28.42
C GLY A 246 -13.42 2.01 28.77
N GLY A 247 -12.38 1.18 28.91
CA GLY A 247 -11.03 1.56 29.32
C GLY A 247 -10.01 1.67 28.20
N ARG A 248 -8.73 1.73 28.58
CA ARG A 248 -7.57 1.85 27.67
C ARG A 248 -6.60 0.72 27.90
N SER A 249 -6.36 -0.12 26.90
CA SER A 249 -5.37 -1.19 26.98
C SER A 249 -4.18 -0.88 26.08
N PHE A 250 -2.98 -0.92 26.67
CA PHE A 250 -1.71 -0.94 25.96
C PHE A 250 -0.96 -2.23 26.31
N TYR A 251 -0.35 -2.86 25.31
CA TYR A 251 0.49 -4.03 25.53
C TYR A 251 1.82 -3.88 24.79
N THR A 252 2.90 -4.32 25.44
CA THR A 252 4.21 -4.51 24.80
C THR A 252 4.77 -5.89 25.12
N GLY A 253 5.17 -6.64 24.09
CA GLY A 253 5.84 -7.95 24.24
C GLY A 253 7.32 -7.86 24.62
N MET A 254 7.84 -6.64 24.77
CA MET A 254 9.21 -6.32 25.14
C MET A 254 9.39 -6.22 26.67
N GLY A 255 10.63 -6.27 27.13
CA GLY A 255 11.00 -6.17 28.55
C GLY A 255 11.34 -7.51 29.20
N ALA A 256 11.89 -8.47 28.44
CA ALA A 256 12.24 -9.80 28.97
C ALA A 256 13.64 -9.86 29.62
N THR A 257 14.34 -8.73 29.71
CA THR A 257 15.69 -8.64 30.26
C THR A 257 15.84 -7.41 31.16
N VAL A 258 16.74 -7.48 32.15
CA VAL A 258 17.11 -6.32 32.99
C VAL A 258 17.64 -5.17 32.13
N ASP A 259 18.48 -5.48 31.13
CA ASP A 259 19.06 -4.49 30.21
C ASP A 259 18.00 -3.72 29.41
N SER A 260 16.85 -4.34 29.12
CA SER A 260 15.75 -3.64 28.44
C SER A 260 15.32 -2.41 29.22
N TYR A 261 15.19 -2.51 30.54
CA TYR A 261 14.77 -1.41 31.42
C TYR A 261 15.88 -0.37 31.66
N ALA A 262 17.14 -0.72 31.38
CA ALA A 262 18.26 0.21 31.36
C ALA A 262 18.31 1.08 30.08
N GLU A 263 17.67 0.64 29.00
CA GLU A 263 17.58 1.35 27.72
C GLU A 263 16.70 2.60 27.80
N ALA A 264 17.19 3.74 27.30
CA ALA A 264 16.44 5.00 27.32
C ALA A 264 15.19 4.95 26.44
N ASP A 265 15.32 4.45 25.22
CA ASP A 265 14.22 4.33 24.25
C ASP A 265 13.09 3.44 24.78
N PHE A 266 13.40 2.34 25.49
CA PHE A 266 12.36 1.51 26.09
C PHE A 266 11.66 2.17 27.27
N ARG A 267 12.39 2.91 28.11
CA ARG A 267 11.78 3.72 29.16
C ARG A 267 10.85 4.80 28.60
N ASP A 268 11.24 5.44 27.50
CA ASP A 268 10.40 6.42 26.81
C ASP A 268 9.15 5.76 26.20
N HIS A 269 9.27 4.54 25.68
CA HIS A 269 8.16 3.74 25.20
C HIS A 269 7.13 3.44 26.31
N LEU A 270 7.59 2.92 27.44
CA LEU A 270 6.75 2.64 28.61
C LEU A 270 6.12 3.93 29.17
N ARG A 271 6.88 5.03 29.19
CA ARG A 271 6.38 6.33 29.66
C ARG A 271 5.25 6.82 28.78
N GLY A 272 5.42 6.78 27.46
CA GLY A 272 4.38 7.20 26.53
C GLY A 272 3.14 6.31 26.59
N ALA A 273 3.31 5.00 26.77
CA ALA A 273 2.19 4.08 27.01
C ALA A 273 1.41 4.48 28.27
N LEU A 274 2.11 4.72 29.39
CA LEU A 274 1.50 5.16 30.64
C LEU A 274 0.86 6.55 30.55
N GLN A 275 1.45 7.48 29.82
CA GLN A 275 0.83 8.78 29.57
C GLN A 275 -0.53 8.64 28.89
N TRP A 276 -0.66 7.73 27.92
CA TRP A 276 -1.93 7.49 27.26
C TRP A 276 -2.92 6.70 28.14
N THR A 277 -2.51 5.58 28.74
CA THR A 277 -3.41 4.75 29.57
C THR A 277 -3.93 5.49 30.80
N THR A 278 -3.12 6.38 31.38
CA THR A 278 -3.52 7.22 32.52
C THR A 278 -4.32 8.49 32.15
N ARG A 279 -4.56 8.71 30.85
CA ARG A 279 -5.28 9.89 30.32
C ARG A 279 -4.55 11.23 30.46
N ILE A 280 -3.23 11.21 30.73
CA ILE A 280 -2.38 12.40 30.65
C ILE A 280 -2.32 12.92 29.20
N SER A 281 -2.20 12.01 28.24
CA SER A 281 -2.05 12.32 26.82
C SER A 281 -3.20 11.76 25.98
N ARG A 282 -3.55 12.51 24.94
CA ARG A 282 -4.39 12.04 23.82
C ARG A 282 -3.54 11.16 22.90
N ALA A 283 -4.13 10.08 22.39
CA ALA A 283 -3.55 9.29 21.29
C ALA A 283 -4.66 8.54 20.54
N ASP A 284 -4.41 8.23 19.28
CA ASP A 284 -5.27 7.37 18.48
C ASP A 284 -4.87 5.91 18.69
N CYS A 285 -5.83 5.07 19.08
CA CYS A 285 -5.66 3.63 19.23
C CYS A 285 -6.70 2.86 18.41
N LYS A 286 -7.09 3.43 17.27
CA LYS A 286 -8.19 2.98 16.41
C LYS A 286 -7.83 3.01 14.92
N ALA A 287 -6.78 3.74 14.53
CA ALA A 287 -6.45 3.98 13.13
C ALA A 287 -6.16 2.73 12.29
N THR A 288 -5.59 1.67 12.87
CA THR A 288 -5.29 0.42 12.11
C THR A 288 -6.27 -0.71 12.43
N ILE A 289 -7.45 -0.40 12.98
CA ILE A 289 -8.50 -1.39 13.22
C ILE A 289 -9.40 -1.42 11.98
N ASP A 290 -9.47 -2.59 11.33
CA ASP A 290 -10.15 -2.77 10.04
C ASP A 290 -11.63 -2.39 10.11
N ALA A 291 -12.30 -2.74 11.22
CA ALA A 291 -13.73 -2.50 11.42
C ALA A 291 -14.08 -1.00 11.52
N ASN A 292 -13.09 -0.12 11.68
CA ASN A 292 -13.27 1.32 11.71
C ASN A 292 -13.28 1.94 10.30
N TYR A 293 -13.36 1.14 9.23
CA TYR A 293 -13.45 1.64 7.86
C TYR A 293 -14.67 1.09 7.14
N ALA A 294 -15.25 1.92 6.29
CA ALA A 294 -16.37 1.55 5.43
C ALA A 294 -16.03 1.88 3.97
N ALA A 295 -16.22 0.91 3.08
CA ALA A 295 -16.08 1.08 1.64
C ALA A 295 -17.46 0.97 0.97
N GLU A 296 -17.89 2.03 0.29
CA GLU A 296 -19.21 2.15 -0.30
C GLU A 296 -19.11 2.40 -1.80
N ARG A 297 -19.86 1.64 -2.61
CA ARG A 297 -20.00 1.90 -4.04
C ARG A 297 -20.86 3.14 -4.24
N VAL A 298 -20.35 4.13 -4.98
CA VAL A 298 -21.06 5.41 -5.22
C VAL A 298 -21.64 5.57 -6.63
N THR A 299 -21.28 4.68 -7.56
CA THR A 299 -21.84 4.68 -8.93
C THR A 299 -22.88 3.57 -9.11
N GLN A 300 -23.83 3.77 -10.02
CA GLN A 300 -24.68 2.67 -10.48
C GLN A 300 -23.88 1.70 -11.39
N PRO A 301 -24.30 0.44 -11.54
CA PRO A 301 -23.75 -0.48 -12.54
C PRO A 301 -23.89 0.04 -13.97
N ASN A 302 -22.86 -0.19 -14.81
CA ASN A 302 -23.04 -0.09 -16.26
C ASN A 302 -24.15 -1.06 -16.69
N LYS A 303 -24.94 -0.64 -17.69
CA LYS A 303 -25.92 -1.51 -18.35
C LYS A 303 -25.48 -1.77 -19.79
N PRO A 304 -25.94 -2.86 -20.43
CA PRO A 304 -25.62 -3.12 -21.82
C PRO A 304 -26.00 -1.94 -22.73
N GLY A 305 -25.05 -1.43 -23.51
CA GLY A 305 -25.19 -0.26 -24.38
C GLY A 305 -25.17 1.10 -23.67
N GLU A 306 -25.11 1.13 -22.33
CA GLU A 306 -25.13 2.35 -21.52
C GLU A 306 -23.92 2.40 -20.57
N SER A 307 -22.98 3.30 -20.90
CA SER A 307 -21.75 3.54 -20.15
C SER A 307 -21.73 4.92 -19.47
N ASP A 308 -22.89 5.52 -19.24
CA ASP A 308 -23.04 6.87 -18.66
C ASP A 308 -22.75 6.95 -17.15
N GLN A 309 -22.52 5.82 -16.48
CA GLN A 309 -22.25 5.77 -15.04
C GLN A 309 -20.77 5.61 -14.71
N ILE A 310 -20.07 4.64 -15.32
CA ILE A 310 -18.66 4.36 -14.99
C ILE A 310 -17.80 3.97 -16.21
N GLY A 311 -18.43 3.50 -17.29
CA GLY A 311 -17.73 3.11 -18.52
C GLY A 311 -16.70 2.01 -18.27
N GLU A 312 -15.63 2.02 -19.04
CA GLU A 312 -14.45 1.18 -18.82
C GLU A 312 -13.41 2.00 -18.04
N PRO A 313 -13.44 1.99 -16.70
CA PRO A 313 -12.85 3.07 -15.92
C PRO A 313 -11.31 3.03 -15.97
N HIS A 314 -10.65 4.19 -16.00
CA HIS A 314 -9.18 4.26 -16.08
C HIS A 314 -8.59 5.27 -15.09
N GLY A 315 -8.65 6.57 -15.37
CA GLY A 315 -8.13 7.62 -14.47
C GLY A 315 -9.21 8.23 -13.59
N THR A 316 -8.82 8.73 -12.41
CA THR A 316 -9.66 9.54 -11.52
C THR A 316 -8.90 10.75 -10.95
N VAL A 317 -9.60 11.84 -10.70
CA VAL A 317 -9.09 13.06 -10.05
C VAL A 317 -10.20 13.71 -9.21
N VAL A 318 -9.84 14.40 -8.13
CA VAL A 318 -10.79 15.06 -7.23
C VAL A 318 -10.58 16.56 -7.27
N ALA A 319 -11.67 17.32 -7.46
CA ALA A 319 -11.65 18.78 -7.44
C ALA A 319 -11.58 19.33 -6.01
N PRO A 320 -11.17 20.60 -5.81
CA PRO A 320 -11.12 21.23 -4.49
C PRO A 320 -12.46 21.27 -3.73
N ASP A 321 -13.58 21.25 -4.46
CA ASP A 321 -14.93 21.19 -3.88
C ASP A 321 -15.43 19.76 -3.58
N GLY A 322 -14.59 18.74 -3.80
CA GLY A 322 -14.91 17.35 -3.54
C GLY A 322 -15.60 16.60 -4.70
N ARG A 323 -15.95 17.26 -5.81
CA ARG A 323 -16.41 16.55 -7.01
C ARG A 323 -15.33 15.61 -7.53
N VAL A 324 -15.74 14.40 -7.92
CA VAL A 324 -14.83 13.35 -8.39
C VAL A 324 -15.01 13.15 -9.88
N PHE A 325 -13.94 13.36 -10.64
CA PHE A 325 -13.91 13.18 -12.08
C PHE A 325 -13.21 11.87 -12.42
N TYR A 326 -13.78 11.10 -13.32
CA TYR A 326 -13.15 9.86 -13.80
C TYR A 326 -13.46 9.63 -15.26
N ILE A 327 -12.65 8.79 -15.89
CA ILE A 327 -12.71 8.54 -17.33
C ILE A 327 -12.97 7.08 -17.66
N GLY A 328 -13.72 6.87 -18.73
CA GLY A 328 -13.84 5.60 -19.44
C GLY A 328 -12.86 5.54 -20.60
N ARG A 329 -12.01 4.50 -20.68
CA ARG A 329 -10.98 4.34 -21.71
C ARG A 329 -11.54 4.23 -23.13
N GLY A 330 -12.72 3.62 -23.25
CA GLY A 330 -13.56 3.63 -24.45
C GLY A 330 -13.77 2.27 -25.11
N GLY A 331 -13.43 1.17 -24.44
CA GLY A 331 -13.95 -0.16 -24.73
C GLY A 331 -15.43 -0.27 -24.37
N GLY A 332 -16.17 -0.98 -25.22
CA GLY A 332 -17.59 -1.25 -24.99
C GLY A 332 -17.81 -2.43 -24.03
N ASP A 333 -19.08 -2.66 -23.67
CA ASP A 333 -19.47 -3.91 -23.03
C ASP A 333 -19.33 -5.10 -24.01
N ASN A 334 -19.45 -6.31 -23.48
CA ASN A 334 -19.27 -7.55 -24.25
C ASN A 334 -20.33 -7.81 -25.33
N THR A 335 -21.39 -7.00 -25.41
CA THR A 335 -22.41 -7.06 -26.47
C THR A 335 -22.07 -6.17 -27.67
N GLN A 336 -21.14 -5.22 -27.49
CA GLN A 336 -20.70 -4.32 -28.55
C GLN A 336 -19.68 -5.01 -29.48
N PRO A 337 -19.77 -4.79 -30.80
CA PRO A 337 -18.80 -5.36 -31.73
C PRO A 337 -17.41 -4.75 -31.52
N VAL A 338 -16.39 -5.59 -31.61
CA VAL A 338 -14.98 -5.18 -31.64
C VAL A 338 -14.48 -5.30 -33.08
N VAL A 339 -14.01 -4.20 -33.66
CA VAL A 339 -13.47 -4.18 -35.02
C VAL A 339 -11.95 -4.33 -34.95
N THR A 340 -11.43 -5.46 -35.43
CA THR A 340 -9.99 -5.79 -35.41
C THR A 340 -9.33 -5.80 -36.78
N ASP A 341 -10.10 -5.66 -37.87
CA ASP A 341 -9.59 -5.69 -39.25
C ASP A 341 -9.02 -4.33 -39.66
N TRP A 342 -7.72 -4.27 -39.98
CA TRP A 342 -7.02 -3.05 -40.40
C TRP A 342 -7.56 -2.46 -41.71
N ALA A 343 -8.23 -3.25 -42.55
CA ALA A 343 -8.88 -2.75 -43.76
C ALA A 343 -10.15 -1.93 -43.46
N ASN A 344 -10.76 -2.15 -42.30
CA ASN A 344 -11.95 -1.42 -41.86
C ASN A 344 -11.57 -0.02 -41.34
N PRO A 345 -12.22 1.07 -41.79
CA PRO A 345 -11.95 2.41 -41.27
C PRO A 345 -12.30 2.60 -39.79
N ASP A 346 -13.19 1.79 -39.21
CA ASP A 346 -13.59 1.87 -37.80
C ASP A 346 -12.79 0.94 -36.87
N ILE A 347 -11.63 0.43 -37.31
CA ILE A 347 -10.77 -0.40 -36.47
C ILE A 347 -10.43 0.28 -35.14
N GLY A 348 -10.68 -0.41 -34.02
CA GLY A 348 -10.37 0.10 -32.69
C GLY A 348 -11.19 1.31 -32.24
N LYS A 349 -12.18 1.76 -33.01
CA LYS A 349 -12.99 2.93 -32.69
C LYS A 349 -13.83 2.73 -31.43
N GLY A 350 -13.68 3.63 -30.48
CA GLY A 350 -14.44 3.66 -29.23
C GLY A 350 -14.80 5.08 -28.81
N GLU A 351 -15.60 5.20 -27.75
CA GLU A 351 -15.95 6.48 -27.13
C GLU A 351 -15.26 6.58 -25.75
N GLY A 352 -14.25 7.43 -25.63
CA GLY A 352 -13.62 7.75 -24.36
C GLY A 352 -14.51 8.72 -23.58
N GLN A 353 -14.97 8.33 -22.39
CA GLN A 353 -16.03 9.06 -21.68
C GLN A 353 -15.46 9.80 -20.47
N ILE A 354 -16.05 10.96 -20.14
CA ILE A 354 -15.70 11.74 -18.95
C ILE A 354 -16.95 11.82 -18.08
N HIS A 355 -16.79 11.53 -16.79
CA HIS A 355 -17.88 11.52 -15.81
C HIS A 355 -17.51 12.36 -14.58
N VAL A 356 -18.54 12.90 -13.92
CA VAL A 356 -18.44 13.66 -12.68
C VAL A 356 -19.39 13.07 -11.66
N TYR A 357 -18.87 12.59 -10.54
CA TYR A 357 -19.66 12.25 -9.35
C TYR A 357 -19.64 13.43 -8.38
N ASP A 358 -20.83 13.88 -8.00
CA ASP A 358 -21.04 14.91 -6.99
C ASP A 358 -21.41 14.25 -5.65
N PRO A 359 -20.56 14.34 -4.61
CA PRO A 359 -20.83 13.74 -3.32
C PRO A 359 -22.00 14.37 -2.56
N GLU A 360 -22.34 15.64 -2.82
CA GLU A 360 -23.45 16.33 -2.17
C GLU A 360 -24.78 15.82 -2.70
N THR A 361 -24.93 15.78 -4.03
CA THR A 361 -26.17 15.32 -4.68
C THR A 361 -26.24 13.81 -4.89
N LYS A 362 -25.10 13.11 -4.73
CA LYS A 362 -24.90 11.69 -5.01
C LYS A 362 -25.25 11.29 -6.45
N LYS A 363 -25.05 12.22 -7.39
CA LYS A 363 -25.37 12.02 -8.81
C LYS A 363 -24.11 11.92 -9.67
N VAL A 364 -24.20 11.09 -10.69
CA VAL A 364 -23.21 11.01 -11.77
C VAL A 364 -23.71 11.78 -12.98
N THR A 365 -22.84 12.61 -13.56
CA THR A 365 -23.06 13.30 -14.83
C THR A 365 -22.03 12.82 -15.86
N LYS A 366 -22.47 12.32 -17.02
CA LYS A 366 -21.58 12.18 -18.19
C LYS A 366 -21.26 13.58 -18.72
N ALA A 367 -20.04 14.06 -18.51
CA ALA A 367 -19.59 15.39 -18.89
C ALA A 367 -19.34 15.53 -20.39
N GLY A 368 -18.84 14.47 -21.04
CA GLY A 368 -18.52 14.47 -22.46
C GLY A 368 -18.03 13.10 -22.96
N GLY A 369 -17.73 13.04 -24.26
CA GLY A 369 -17.19 11.85 -24.92
C GLY A 369 -16.31 12.20 -26.12
N LEU A 370 -15.18 11.52 -26.27
CA LEU A 370 -14.21 11.68 -27.35
C LEU A 370 -14.20 10.43 -28.23
N THR A 371 -14.08 10.60 -29.55
CA THR A 371 -13.87 9.46 -30.47
C THR A 371 -12.40 9.06 -30.46
N ILE A 372 -12.11 7.87 -29.93
CA ILE A 372 -10.74 7.43 -29.64
C ILE A 372 -10.41 6.08 -30.28
N PHE A 373 -9.12 5.77 -30.40
CA PHE A 373 -8.64 4.43 -30.73
C PHE A 373 -8.41 3.64 -29.44
N GLY A 374 -9.37 2.81 -29.02
CA GLY A 374 -9.32 2.10 -27.73
C GLY A 374 -10.11 0.79 -27.67
N ASN A 375 -11.04 0.57 -28.59
CA ASN A 375 -11.92 -0.59 -28.61
C ASN A 375 -11.46 -1.68 -29.62
N LYS A 376 -10.28 -2.26 -29.40
CA LYS A 376 -9.76 -3.40 -30.19
C LYS A 376 -9.85 -4.74 -29.44
N GLY A 377 -10.52 -4.74 -28.28
CA GLY A 377 -10.74 -5.92 -27.44
C GLY A 377 -9.48 -6.45 -26.76
N GLY A 378 -9.63 -7.59 -26.09
CA GLY A 378 -8.51 -8.35 -25.50
C GLY A 378 -7.93 -9.41 -26.43
N GLY A 379 -6.97 -10.19 -25.93
CA GLY A 379 -6.30 -11.28 -26.66
C GLY A 379 -4.78 -11.12 -26.72
N ASP A 380 -4.17 -11.74 -27.73
CA ASP A 380 -2.73 -11.67 -27.99
C ASP A 380 -2.28 -10.23 -28.30
N GLU A 381 -1.00 -9.92 -28.12
CA GLU A 381 -0.49 -8.53 -28.23
C GLU A 381 -0.69 -7.88 -29.61
N LEU A 382 -0.77 -8.68 -30.67
CA LEU A 382 -1.06 -8.18 -32.03
C LEU A 382 -2.56 -7.89 -32.25
N VAL A 383 -3.41 -8.38 -31.35
CA VAL A 383 -4.88 -8.24 -31.40
C VAL A 383 -5.38 -7.22 -30.40
N LYS A 384 -4.95 -7.27 -29.13
CA LYS A 384 -5.41 -6.33 -28.10
C LYS A 384 -4.86 -4.91 -28.29
N ASN A 385 -5.46 -3.95 -27.57
CA ASN A 385 -5.05 -2.56 -27.58
C ASN A 385 -5.27 -1.89 -26.21
N GLU A 386 -4.25 -1.18 -25.71
CA GLU A 386 -4.30 -0.43 -24.45
C GLU A 386 -4.42 1.08 -24.67
N GLU A 387 -4.49 1.55 -25.92
CA GLU A 387 -4.76 2.98 -26.21
C GLU A 387 -6.20 3.37 -25.79
N GLY A 388 -6.50 4.66 -25.79
CA GLY A 388 -7.84 5.18 -25.52
C GLY A 388 -7.79 6.52 -24.80
N LEU A 389 -8.75 6.78 -23.93
CA LEU A 389 -8.68 7.88 -22.97
C LEU A 389 -8.03 7.38 -21.67
N LEU A 390 -6.83 7.86 -21.35
CA LEU A 390 -5.94 7.22 -20.39
C LEU A 390 -5.65 8.05 -19.14
N GLY A 391 -5.58 9.37 -19.27
CA GLY A 391 -5.28 10.27 -18.17
C GLY A 391 -6.28 11.41 -18.08
N ILE A 392 -6.55 11.85 -16.85
CA ILE A 392 -7.31 13.06 -16.53
C ILE A 392 -6.62 13.78 -15.36
N GLU A 393 -6.46 15.09 -15.46
CA GLU A 393 -6.10 15.97 -14.35
C GLU A 393 -6.86 17.29 -14.49
N LEU A 394 -7.11 17.95 -13.37
CA LEU A 394 -7.74 19.27 -13.31
C LEU A 394 -6.65 20.32 -13.16
N ASP A 395 -6.83 21.48 -13.80
CA ASP A 395 -5.93 22.60 -13.62
C ASP A 395 -5.81 23.01 -12.13
N PRO A 396 -4.65 23.49 -11.64
CA PRO A 396 -4.55 24.00 -10.28
C PRO A 396 -5.57 25.09 -9.94
N ASP A 397 -5.97 25.89 -10.93
CA ASP A 397 -7.00 26.94 -10.84
C ASP A 397 -8.36 26.49 -11.41
N PHE A 398 -8.63 25.18 -11.41
CA PHE A 398 -9.85 24.58 -11.98
C PHE A 398 -11.15 25.25 -11.55
N MET A 399 -11.25 25.68 -10.29
CA MET A 399 -12.46 26.33 -9.75
C MET A 399 -12.72 27.72 -10.36
N THR A 400 -11.72 28.28 -11.05
CA THR A 400 -11.79 29.57 -11.73
C THR A 400 -11.91 29.40 -13.25
N ASN A 401 -11.11 28.52 -13.85
CA ASN A 401 -11.01 28.39 -15.31
C ASN A 401 -11.77 27.21 -15.91
N GLY A 402 -12.18 26.23 -15.10
CA GLY A 402 -12.84 25.00 -15.56
C GLY A 402 -11.95 24.10 -16.43
N TRP A 403 -10.63 24.26 -16.42
CA TRP A 403 -9.74 23.55 -17.33
C TRP A 403 -9.49 22.10 -16.93
N VAL A 404 -9.63 21.20 -17.89
CA VAL A 404 -9.44 19.76 -17.75
C VAL A 404 -8.41 19.30 -18.77
N TYR A 405 -7.40 18.56 -18.31
CA TYR A 405 -6.35 17.99 -19.15
C TYR A 405 -6.61 16.50 -19.37
N LEU A 406 -6.58 16.07 -20.64
CA LEU A 406 -6.84 14.69 -21.04
C LEU A 406 -5.66 14.14 -21.85
N HIS A 407 -5.21 12.94 -21.48
CA HIS A 407 -4.23 12.16 -22.24
C HIS A 407 -4.96 11.05 -23.00
N TYR A 408 -4.92 11.10 -24.33
CA TYR A 408 -5.67 10.16 -25.18
C TYR A 408 -5.09 9.96 -26.58
N THR A 409 -5.63 8.96 -27.27
CA THR A 409 -5.28 8.59 -28.65
C THR A 409 -6.49 8.81 -29.56
N PRO A 410 -6.57 9.92 -30.32
CA PRO A 410 -7.69 10.19 -31.21
C PRO A 410 -7.78 9.15 -32.33
N HIS A 411 -8.98 8.66 -32.62
CA HIS A 411 -9.16 7.69 -33.71
C HIS A 411 -8.82 8.29 -35.09
N SER A 412 -9.03 9.59 -35.28
CA SER A 412 -8.78 10.28 -36.55
C SER A 412 -7.31 10.30 -36.96
N GLU A 413 -6.39 10.09 -36.02
CA GLU A 413 -4.94 10.20 -36.21
C GLU A 413 -4.24 8.85 -36.36
N ILE A 414 -5.00 7.78 -36.62
CA ILE A 414 -4.40 6.48 -36.89
C ILE A 414 -4.02 6.36 -38.37
N ASN A 415 -2.83 5.83 -38.62
CA ASN A 415 -2.41 5.39 -39.93
C ASN A 415 -2.52 3.86 -40.01
N ARG A 416 -3.56 3.37 -40.70
CA ARG A 416 -3.85 1.93 -40.81
C ARG A 416 -2.83 1.14 -41.63
N ASP A 417 -2.08 1.81 -42.52
CA ASP A 417 -1.08 1.15 -43.37
C ASP A 417 0.25 0.94 -42.65
N THR A 418 0.74 1.96 -41.95
CA THR A 418 1.97 1.88 -41.13
C THR A 418 1.70 1.36 -39.73
N ARG A 419 0.42 1.29 -39.32
CA ARG A 419 -0.03 0.95 -37.97
C ARG A 419 0.63 1.83 -36.92
N MET A 420 0.58 3.14 -37.17
CA MET A 420 1.04 4.19 -36.27
C MET A 420 -0.17 5.01 -35.81
N ALA A 421 -0.06 5.65 -34.65
CA ALA A 421 -1.02 6.63 -34.16
C ALA A 421 -0.29 7.80 -33.48
N GLU A 422 -1.05 8.84 -33.18
CA GLU A 422 -0.62 9.95 -32.34
C GLU A 422 -1.28 9.86 -30.96
N ARG A 423 -0.47 9.87 -29.89
CA ARG A 423 -0.95 10.17 -28.54
C ARG A 423 -0.82 11.66 -28.30
N ARG A 424 -1.76 12.25 -27.57
CA ARG A 424 -1.69 13.64 -27.18
C ARG A 424 -2.21 13.91 -25.77
N VAL A 425 -1.71 15.01 -25.20
CA VAL A 425 -2.28 15.69 -24.05
C VAL A 425 -2.95 16.96 -24.56
N SER A 426 -4.25 17.09 -24.34
CA SER A 426 -5.03 18.27 -24.70
C SER A 426 -5.77 18.84 -23.49
N ARG A 427 -5.94 20.15 -23.47
CA ARG A 427 -6.76 20.89 -22.51
C ARG A 427 -8.14 21.17 -23.10
N PHE A 428 -9.17 21.04 -22.29
CA PHE A 428 -10.56 21.39 -22.57
C PHE A 428 -11.12 22.28 -21.46
N THR A 429 -12.26 22.92 -21.71
CA THR A 429 -12.99 23.73 -20.72
C THR A 429 -14.28 23.01 -20.33
N LEU A 430 -14.49 22.87 -19.02
CA LEU A 430 -15.71 22.37 -18.42
C LEU A 430 -16.54 23.57 -17.93
N ASP A 431 -17.83 23.57 -18.27
CA ASP A 431 -18.79 24.45 -17.61
C ASP A 431 -19.05 23.94 -16.19
N LEU A 432 -18.55 24.67 -15.20
CA LEU A 432 -18.65 24.34 -13.78
C LEU A 432 -20.10 24.30 -13.27
N ALA A 433 -21.04 24.99 -13.92
CA ALA A 433 -22.45 25.02 -13.52
C ALA A 433 -23.22 23.80 -14.03
N THR A 434 -22.88 23.30 -15.23
CA THR A 434 -23.58 22.17 -15.86
C THR A 434 -22.83 20.85 -15.80
N ASN A 435 -21.55 20.86 -15.40
CA ASN A 435 -20.62 19.74 -15.48
C ASN A 435 -20.49 19.18 -16.92
N LYS A 436 -20.56 20.04 -17.93
CA LYS A 436 -20.43 19.64 -19.34
C LYS A 436 -19.13 20.14 -19.94
N LEU A 437 -18.46 19.26 -20.67
CA LEU A 437 -17.19 19.56 -21.34
C LEU A 437 -17.47 20.18 -22.71
N ASP A 438 -16.92 21.35 -22.99
CA ASP A 438 -16.93 21.94 -24.33
C ASP A 438 -15.84 21.28 -25.18
N LEU A 439 -16.23 20.37 -26.06
CA LEU A 439 -15.31 19.66 -26.94
C LEU A 439 -14.67 20.57 -28.00
N ALA A 440 -15.29 21.71 -28.33
CA ALA A 440 -14.74 22.66 -29.29
C ALA A 440 -13.61 23.52 -28.69
N SER A 441 -13.46 23.51 -27.36
CA SER A 441 -12.44 24.28 -26.64
C SER A 441 -11.04 23.63 -26.64
N GLU A 442 -10.84 22.52 -27.36
CA GLU A 442 -9.59 21.75 -27.35
C GLU A 442 -8.37 22.63 -27.66
N LYS A 443 -7.36 22.52 -26.81
CA LYS A 443 -5.98 22.94 -27.08
C LYS A 443 -5.06 21.75 -26.95
N THR A 444 -4.40 21.34 -28.03
CA THR A 444 -3.39 20.28 -27.99
C THR A 444 -2.07 20.85 -27.48
N LEU A 445 -1.61 20.38 -26.32
CA LEU A 445 -0.35 20.85 -25.72
C LEU A 445 0.84 20.08 -26.26
N LEU A 446 0.75 18.76 -26.23
CA LEU A 446 1.85 17.86 -26.57
C LEU A 446 1.31 16.66 -27.33
N ALA A 447 1.99 16.27 -28.40
CA ALA A 447 1.65 15.12 -29.22
C ALA A 447 2.90 14.34 -29.63
N TRP A 448 2.79 13.01 -29.75
CA TRP A 448 3.90 12.15 -30.15
C TRP A 448 3.44 10.85 -30.82
N PRO A 449 4.28 10.26 -31.70
CA PRO A 449 3.93 9.04 -32.41
C PRO A 449 4.09 7.80 -31.54
N VAL A 450 3.22 6.81 -31.78
CA VAL A 450 3.25 5.46 -31.20
C VAL A 450 2.96 4.41 -32.25
N GLN A 451 3.52 3.21 -32.10
CA GLN A 451 3.11 2.07 -32.91
C GLN A 451 1.88 1.39 -32.29
N ILE A 452 0.92 1.02 -33.14
CA ILE A 452 -0.33 0.35 -32.76
C ILE A 452 -0.46 -1.02 -33.45
N ASN A 453 0.63 -1.54 -34.02
CA ASN A 453 0.69 -2.87 -34.59
C ASN A 453 0.61 -3.95 -33.51
N SER A 454 1.38 -3.75 -32.45
CA SER A 454 1.35 -4.53 -31.22
C SER A 454 0.93 -3.59 -30.09
N CYS A 455 0.16 -4.10 -29.15
CA CYS A 455 0.17 -3.52 -27.81
C CYS A 455 1.61 -3.65 -27.25
N CYS A 456 2.00 -3.01 -26.17
CA CYS A 456 1.24 -2.71 -24.97
C CYS A 456 1.89 -1.49 -24.32
N HIS A 457 1.44 -1.13 -23.12
CA HIS A 457 2.00 -0.11 -22.26
C HIS A 457 1.75 1.29 -22.80
N SER A 458 0.56 1.80 -22.51
CA SER A 458 0.20 3.16 -22.85
C SER A 458 0.60 4.19 -21.80
N GLY A 459 0.87 3.77 -20.56
CA GLY A 459 1.00 4.70 -19.44
C GLY A 459 -0.36 5.34 -19.14
N GLY A 460 -0.38 6.66 -18.93
CA GLY A 460 -1.64 7.39 -18.70
C GLY A 460 -1.65 8.26 -17.45
N GLY A 461 -0.73 8.03 -16.51
CA GLY A 461 -0.69 8.78 -15.26
C GLY A 461 -0.38 10.27 -15.49
N MET A 462 -1.10 11.15 -14.82
CA MET A 462 -0.80 12.57 -14.78
C MET A 462 -0.86 13.08 -13.33
N ALA A 463 -0.12 14.14 -13.02
CA ALA A 463 -0.15 14.79 -11.72
C ALA A 463 0.48 16.20 -11.79
N TRP A 464 0.06 17.09 -10.90
CA TRP A 464 0.63 18.43 -10.74
C TRP A 464 1.56 18.52 -9.54
N ASP A 465 2.70 19.18 -9.71
CA ASP A 465 3.53 19.61 -8.57
C ASP A 465 3.02 20.92 -7.95
N SER A 466 3.70 21.39 -6.89
CA SER A 466 3.35 22.65 -6.21
C SER A 466 3.67 23.92 -7.01
N LYS A 467 4.33 23.79 -8.16
CA LYS A 467 4.81 24.89 -9.00
C LYS A 467 4.03 25.02 -10.31
N GLY A 468 2.95 24.26 -10.47
CA GLY A 468 2.14 24.27 -11.68
C GLY A 468 2.81 23.55 -12.86
N ASN A 469 3.73 22.62 -12.61
CA ASN A 469 4.23 21.74 -13.68
C ASN A 469 3.37 20.47 -13.76
N LEU A 470 3.01 20.11 -14.98
CA LEU A 470 2.27 18.90 -15.29
C LEU A 470 3.24 17.75 -15.58
N TYR A 471 3.12 16.67 -14.81
CA TYR A 471 3.81 15.41 -15.04
C TYR A 471 2.95 14.50 -15.90
N ILE A 472 3.54 13.88 -16.93
CA ILE A 472 2.83 13.04 -17.91
C ILE A 472 3.58 11.72 -18.07
N ALA A 473 2.97 10.63 -17.64
CA ALA A 473 3.55 9.30 -17.71
C ALA A 473 3.18 8.58 -19.02
N THR A 474 4.20 8.14 -19.75
CA THR A 474 4.06 7.46 -21.05
C THR A 474 4.64 6.05 -20.96
N GLY A 475 3.90 5.07 -21.47
CA GLY A 475 4.42 3.70 -21.57
C GLY A 475 5.41 3.53 -22.73
N ASP A 476 6.23 2.50 -22.68
CA ASP A 476 7.32 2.22 -23.63
C ASP A 476 6.84 1.77 -25.00
N ASN A 477 5.56 1.43 -25.13
CA ASN A 477 4.92 1.01 -26.37
C ASN A 477 5.63 -0.19 -27.02
N ASN A 478 6.11 -1.14 -26.20
CA ASN A 478 6.99 -2.22 -26.61
C ASN A 478 6.62 -3.59 -25.99
N SER A 479 6.89 -4.67 -26.72
CA SER A 479 6.66 -6.06 -26.29
C SER A 479 7.93 -6.73 -25.74
N SER A 480 7.78 -7.50 -24.66
CA SER A 480 8.79 -8.43 -24.14
C SER A 480 8.64 -9.85 -24.67
N GLN A 481 7.56 -10.19 -25.38
CA GLN A 481 7.29 -11.56 -25.83
C GLN A 481 8.33 -12.08 -26.85
N PHE A 482 8.95 -11.17 -27.59
CA PHE A 482 10.01 -11.48 -28.56
C PHE A 482 11.41 -11.55 -27.92
N SER A 483 11.46 -11.61 -26.59
CA SER A 483 12.67 -11.78 -25.79
C SER A 483 12.45 -12.79 -24.65
N GLU A 484 11.58 -13.79 -24.87
CA GLU A 484 11.20 -14.80 -23.87
C GLU A 484 10.66 -14.20 -22.55
N GLY A 485 10.09 -12.99 -22.63
CA GLY A 485 9.61 -12.26 -21.47
C GLY A 485 10.69 -11.50 -20.69
N TYR A 486 11.96 -11.51 -21.08
CA TYR A 486 13.00 -10.67 -20.44
C TYR A 486 12.96 -9.24 -21.00
N SER A 487 14.07 -8.50 -20.86
CA SER A 487 14.23 -7.17 -21.46
C SER A 487 13.76 -7.13 -22.92
N GLY A 488 12.95 -6.14 -23.28
CA GLY A 488 12.55 -5.88 -24.66
C GLY A 488 13.68 -5.25 -25.45
N ASN A 489 14.80 -5.95 -25.65
CA ASN A 489 15.99 -5.46 -26.36
C ASN A 489 16.21 -6.19 -27.69
N ASN A 490 15.14 -6.57 -28.39
CA ASN A 490 15.21 -7.25 -29.67
C ASN A 490 14.76 -6.31 -30.82
N PRO A 491 15.67 -5.85 -31.70
CA PRO A 491 15.32 -4.95 -32.81
C PRO A 491 14.31 -5.53 -33.81
N GLN A 492 14.12 -6.85 -33.81
CA GLN A 492 13.11 -7.55 -34.60
C GLN A 492 12.14 -8.30 -33.67
N PRO A 493 10.85 -8.48 -34.04
CA PRO A 493 10.21 -8.07 -35.28
C PRO A 493 9.96 -6.56 -35.37
N ASN A 494 9.78 -6.09 -36.61
CA ASN A 494 9.28 -4.76 -36.92
C ASN A 494 8.08 -4.85 -37.87
N TYR A 495 7.25 -3.81 -37.88
CA TYR A 495 6.20 -3.64 -38.88
C TYR A 495 6.49 -2.36 -39.68
N LYS A 496 6.67 -2.52 -40.99
CA LYS A 496 7.01 -1.43 -41.93
C LYS A 496 8.12 -0.50 -41.43
N GLY A 497 9.18 -1.06 -40.85
CA GLY A 497 10.36 -0.32 -40.38
C GLY A 497 10.30 0.12 -38.93
N VAL A 498 9.18 -0.06 -38.21
CA VAL A 498 9.06 0.31 -36.79
C VAL A 498 9.10 -0.94 -35.93
N SER A 499 10.14 -1.07 -35.11
CA SER A 499 10.25 -2.18 -34.15
C SER A 499 9.26 -2.00 -32.99
N PHE A 500 8.62 -3.10 -32.59
CA PHE A 500 7.73 -3.18 -31.43
C PHE A 500 8.26 -4.17 -30.37
N ALA A 501 9.54 -4.56 -30.47
CA ALA A 501 10.22 -5.46 -29.55
C ALA A 501 11.55 -4.91 -29.00
N ASP A 502 11.84 -3.63 -29.28
CA ASP A 502 13.06 -2.92 -28.90
C ASP A 502 12.76 -1.64 -28.10
N ALA A 503 12.60 -1.76 -26.79
CA ALA A 503 12.42 -0.66 -25.84
C ALA A 503 13.66 0.26 -25.75
N ARG A 504 14.79 -0.12 -26.36
CA ARG A 504 15.91 0.80 -26.56
C ARG A 504 15.59 1.90 -27.58
N ARG A 505 14.66 1.67 -28.51
CA ARG A 505 14.09 2.68 -29.42
C ARG A 505 13.23 3.71 -28.67
N THR A 506 12.63 3.30 -27.56
CA THR A 506 11.65 4.10 -26.80
C THR A 506 12.19 4.47 -25.42
N ALA A 507 11.98 3.64 -24.39
CA ALA A 507 12.34 3.91 -23.01
C ALA A 507 13.82 4.31 -22.83
N GLY A 508 14.73 3.61 -23.52
CA GLY A 508 16.17 3.87 -23.51
C GLY A 508 16.64 5.01 -24.43
N ASN A 509 15.78 5.53 -25.30
CA ASN A 509 16.11 6.58 -26.26
C ASN A 509 15.81 7.97 -25.66
N THR A 510 16.82 8.84 -25.67
CA THR A 510 16.73 10.21 -25.15
C THR A 510 15.97 11.15 -26.09
N ASN A 511 15.79 10.77 -27.36
CA ASN A 511 15.05 11.53 -28.36
C ASN A 511 13.60 11.04 -28.54
N ASN A 512 13.10 10.19 -27.64
CA ASN A 512 11.76 9.59 -27.74
C ASN A 512 10.94 9.83 -26.47
N LEU A 513 9.68 10.24 -26.62
CA LEU A 513 8.77 10.52 -25.51
C LEU A 513 8.08 9.28 -24.92
N ASN A 514 8.26 8.09 -25.49
CA ASN A 514 7.69 6.84 -24.96
C ASN A 514 8.61 6.21 -23.90
N GLY A 515 8.00 5.58 -22.89
CA GLY A 515 8.71 4.98 -21.76
C GLY A 515 9.37 6.03 -20.86
N LYS A 516 8.65 7.13 -20.61
CA LYS A 516 9.11 8.32 -19.88
C LYS A 516 8.10 8.76 -18.82
N ILE A 517 8.55 9.60 -17.90
CA ILE A 517 7.68 10.56 -17.23
C ILE A 517 8.16 11.94 -17.63
N LEU A 518 7.30 12.66 -18.35
CA LEU A 518 7.56 14.00 -18.87
C LEU A 518 7.17 15.03 -17.83
N ARG A 519 7.74 16.23 -17.91
CA ARG A 519 7.37 17.39 -17.10
C ARG A 519 7.42 18.66 -17.93
N ILE A 520 6.27 19.32 -18.04
CA ILE A 520 6.08 20.57 -18.78
C ILE A 520 5.37 21.59 -17.88
N HIS A 521 5.44 22.88 -18.23
CA HIS A 521 4.62 23.92 -17.62
C HIS A 521 3.58 24.39 -18.65
N PRO A 522 2.32 23.97 -18.55
CA PRO A 522 1.24 24.45 -19.42
C PRO A 522 1.05 25.96 -19.36
N GLU A 523 0.81 26.59 -20.51
CA GLU A 523 0.50 28.01 -20.63
C GLU A 523 -0.98 28.23 -21.01
N ASP A 524 -1.52 29.40 -20.69
CA ASP A 524 -2.94 29.75 -20.89
C ASP A 524 -3.38 29.68 -22.37
N ASP A 525 -2.48 29.93 -23.31
CA ASP A 525 -2.77 29.90 -24.75
C ASP A 525 -2.85 28.48 -25.33
N GLY A 526 -2.50 27.46 -24.52
CA GLY A 526 -2.46 26.06 -24.92
C GLY A 526 -1.07 25.59 -25.37
N THR A 527 -0.04 26.42 -25.25
CA THR A 527 1.37 26.02 -25.39
C THR A 527 1.92 25.51 -24.05
N TYR A 528 3.23 25.23 -24.00
CA TYR A 528 3.92 24.90 -22.76
C TYR A 528 5.37 25.41 -22.79
N THR A 529 5.94 25.61 -21.62
CA THR A 529 7.37 25.85 -21.42
C THR A 529 8.04 24.65 -20.74
N LEU A 530 9.37 24.58 -20.82
CA LEU A 530 10.18 23.51 -20.22
C LEU A 530 10.68 23.94 -18.84
N PRO A 531 10.31 23.23 -17.76
CA PRO A 531 10.77 23.57 -16.42
C PRO A 531 12.25 23.21 -16.19
N ASP A 532 12.98 24.09 -15.51
CA ASP A 532 14.35 23.84 -15.06
C ASP A 532 14.46 22.56 -14.21
N GLY A 533 15.52 21.79 -14.43
CA GLY A 533 15.78 20.54 -13.72
C GLY A 533 15.12 19.29 -14.33
N ASN A 534 14.63 19.39 -15.57
CA ASN A 534 14.37 18.20 -16.41
C ASN A 534 15.69 17.46 -16.65
N LEU A 535 15.60 16.17 -17.01
CA LEU A 535 16.78 15.32 -17.22
C LEU A 535 17.64 15.83 -18.37
N PHE A 536 16.98 16.38 -19.38
CA PHE A 536 17.60 17.01 -20.54
C PHE A 536 17.06 18.42 -20.71
N THR A 537 17.88 19.27 -21.28
CA THR A 537 17.54 20.61 -21.75
C THR A 537 16.93 20.59 -23.15
N GLY A 538 17.26 19.56 -23.96
CA GLY A 538 16.94 19.52 -25.39
C GLY A 538 18.04 20.15 -26.26
N GLU A 539 19.07 20.73 -25.66
CA GLU A 539 20.16 21.44 -26.34
C GLU A 539 21.52 20.73 -26.19
N GLU A 540 21.52 19.48 -25.74
CA GLU A 540 22.75 18.71 -25.51
C GLU A 540 23.57 18.52 -26.80
N THR A 541 24.78 19.09 -26.83
CA THR A 541 25.67 19.03 -28.00
C THR A 541 26.69 17.89 -27.98
N ALA A 542 26.78 17.15 -26.86
CA ALA A 542 27.83 16.15 -26.59
C ALA A 542 27.97 15.08 -27.68
N GLU A 543 26.89 14.77 -28.40
CA GLU A 543 26.90 13.80 -29.50
C GLU A 543 26.28 14.35 -30.80
N GLY A 544 26.34 15.68 -31.01
CA GLY A 544 25.96 16.31 -32.28
C GLY A 544 24.68 17.16 -32.27
N GLY A 545 24.07 17.45 -31.11
CA GLY A 545 22.82 18.23 -31.01
C GLY A 545 21.57 17.41 -31.38
N ASP A 546 20.39 17.93 -31.08
CA ASP A 546 19.06 17.40 -31.49
C ASP A 546 18.80 15.91 -31.15
N LYS A 547 19.46 15.41 -30.10
CA LYS A 547 19.43 14.00 -29.66
C LYS A 547 18.66 13.76 -28.37
N THR A 548 18.03 14.80 -27.83
CA THR A 548 17.39 14.78 -26.52
C THR A 548 16.07 15.54 -26.59
N ARG A 549 15.12 15.12 -25.74
CA ARG A 549 13.84 15.80 -25.57
C ARG A 549 13.81 16.48 -24.21
N GLY A 550 13.68 17.80 -24.22
CA GLY A 550 13.70 18.63 -23.02
C GLY A 550 12.52 18.38 -22.09
N GLU A 551 11.44 17.75 -22.56
CA GLU A 551 10.28 17.36 -21.77
C GLU A 551 10.57 16.22 -20.78
N ILE A 552 11.65 15.46 -20.98
CA ILE A 552 11.94 14.26 -20.20
C ILE A 552 12.41 14.64 -18.79
N TYR A 553 11.63 14.30 -17.77
CA TYR A 553 12.04 14.37 -16.37
C TYR A 553 12.58 13.02 -15.88
N VAL A 554 11.94 11.92 -16.27
CA VAL A 554 12.37 10.55 -15.99
C VAL A 554 12.43 9.76 -17.28
N MET A 555 13.53 9.03 -17.49
CA MET A 555 13.63 8.03 -18.55
C MET A 555 13.73 6.61 -18.00
N GLY A 556 13.55 5.63 -18.87
CA GLY A 556 13.75 4.22 -18.53
C GLY A 556 12.64 3.63 -17.65
N VAL A 557 11.39 3.92 -17.98
CA VAL A 557 10.19 3.30 -17.37
C VAL A 557 9.43 2.48 -18.42
N ARG A 558 8.67 1.46 -17.98
CA ARG A 558 7.96 0.53 -18.88
C ARG A 558 6.49 0.88 -19.08
N ASN A 559 5.65 0.73 -18.06
CA ASN A 559 4.21 1.06 -18.12
C ASN A 559 3.69 1.83 -16.90
N PRO A 560 4.03 3.11 -16.74
CA PRO A 560 3.56 3.93 -15.61
C PRO A 560 2.10 4.41 -15.80
N ALA A 561 1.13 3.54 -15.52
CA ALA A 561 -0.29 3.86 -15.68
C ALA A 561 -0.79 4.90 -14.65
N ARG A 562 -0.22 4.92 -13.44
CA ARG A 562 -0.60 5.84 -12.36
C ARG A 562 0.63 6.51 -11.76
N ILE A 563 0.50 7.80 -11.47
CA ILE A 563 1.51 8.60 -10.76
C ILE A 563 0.80 9.54 -9.78
N SER A 564 1.55 10.05 -8.82
CA SER A 564 1.10 11.06 -7.87
C SER A 564 2.28 11.95 -7.47
N VAL A 565 2.02 13.21 -7.16
CA VAL A 565 3.04 14.12 -6.62
C VAL A 565 2.58 14.58 -5.24
N ASP A 566 3.45 14.42 -4.25
CA ASP A 566 3.23 15.02 -2.94
C ASP A 566 3.55 16.51 -2.99
N LYS A 567 2.52 17.35 -3.09
CA LYS A 567 2.64 18.82 -3.19
C LYS A 567 3.43 19.46 -2.04
N LYS A 568 3.58 18.80 -0.89
CA LYS A 568 4.39 19.31 0.22
C LYS A 568 5.90 19.20 -0.04
N THR A 569 6.33 18.21 -0.81
CA THR A 569 7.76 17.92 -1.03
C THR A 569 8.16 17.91 -2.50
N ASP A 570 7.20 18.01 -3.42
CA ASP A 570 7.33 17.75 -4.85
C ASP A 570 7.98 16.40 -5.18
N THR A 571 7.85 15.42 -4.28
CA THR A 571 8.27 14.03 -4.56
C THR A 571 7.26 13.40 -5.50
N LEU A 572 7.74 12.92 -6.65
CA LEU A 572 6.96 12.13 -7.60
C LEU A 572 6.95 10.67 -7.16
N TYR A 573 5.77 10.11 -6.95
CA TYR A 573 5.55 8.69 -6.74
C TYR A 573 4.99 8.08 -8.02
N ALA A 574 5.62 6.99 -8.47
CA ALA A 574 5.23 6.30 -9.69
C ALA A 574 5.33 4.79 -9.50
N GLY A 575 4.56 4.04 -10.28
CA GLY A 575 4.70 2.59 -10.37
C GLY A 575 4.45 2.11 -11.78
N TRP A 576 5.14 1.05 -12.19
CA TRP A 576 5.05 0.51 -13.54
C TRP A 576 5.27 -1.00 -13.62
N VAL A 577 4.58 -1.58 -14.60
CA VAL A 577 4.57 -3.03 -14.87
C VAL A 577 5.88 -3.49 -15.50
N GLY A 578 6.46 -4.57 -14.96
CA GLY A 578 7.68 -5.22 -15.47
C GLY A 578 7.46 -6.08 -16.71
N PRO A 579 8.52 -6.75 -17.23
CA PRO A 579 8.42 -7.63 -18.41
C PRO A 579 7.68 -8.95 -18.08
N ASP A 580 7.84 -10.06 -18.80
CA ASP A 580 6.96 -11.25 -18.64
C ASP A 580 7.67 -12.54 -18.22
N ALA A 581 8.98 -12.50 -17.95
CA ALA A 581 9.77 -13.66 -17.56
C ALA A 581 9.35 -14.17 -16.19
N GLY A 582 8.89 -15.43 -16.12
CA GLY A 582 8.37 -16.03 -14.88
C GLY A 582 9.43 -16.41 -13.84
N ALA A 583 10.72 -16.43 -14.22
CA ALA A 583 11.84 -16.79 -13.35
C ALA A 583 13.11 -16.03 -13.73
N PRO A 584 14.06 -15.84 -12.79
CA PRO A 584 15.36 -15.25 -13.11
C PRO A 584 16.17 -16.21 -13.99
N SER A 585 17.09 -15.66 -14.78
CA SER A 585 17.95 -16.43 -15.67
C SER A 585 19.41 -16.05 -15.50
N THR A 586 20.25 -17.06 -15.28
CA THR A 586 21.71 -16.94 -15.30
C THR A 586 22.25 -16.53 -16.68
N THR A 587 21.41 -16.56 -17.72
CA THR A 587 21.75 -16.12 -19.08
C THR A 587 21.23 -14.73 -19.38
N TRP A 588 19.97 -14.43 -19.06
CA TRP A 588 19.29 -13.21 -19.53
C TRP A 588 19.13 -12.12 -18.48
N GLY A 589 19.14 -12.46 -17.18
CA GLY A 589 19.01 -11.51 -16.08
C GLY A 589 17.74 -11.71 -15.24
N PRO A 590 17.19 -10.64 -14.63
CA PRO A 590 16.10 -10.76 -13.67
C PRO A 590 14.77 -11.19 -14.30
N ALA A 591 13.91 -11.79 -13.47
CA ALA A 591 12.52 -12.08 -13.80
C ALA A 591 11.67 -10.80 -13.96
N LYS A 592 10.37 -10.96 -14.21
CA LYS A 592 9.40 -9.86 -14.12
C LYS A 592 9.42 -9.23 -12.73
N TYR A 593 9.79 -7.94 -12.67
CA TYR A 593 9.55 -7.10 -11.51
C TYR A 593 8.61 -5.93 -11.83
N ASP A 594 7.54 -5.86 -11.08
CA ASP A 594 6.77 -4.63 -11.01
C ASP A 594 7.44 -3.66 -10.05
N THR A 595 7.40 -2.38 -10.36
CA THR A 595 8.23 -1.37 -9.70
C THR A 595 7.38 -0.27 -9.12
N PHE A 596 7.74 0.21 -7.93
CA PHE A 596 7.35 1.53 -7.45
C PHE A 596 8.58 2.35 -7.09
N ALA A 597 8.55 3.64 -7.40
CA ALA A 597 9.63 4.57 -7.12
C ALA A 597 9.12 5.87 -6.51
N ALA A 598 9.78 6.31 -5.43
CA ALA A 598 9.74 7.68 -4.96
C ALA A 598 10.91 8.45 -5.61
N ILE A 599 10.60 9.44 -6.42
CA ILE A 599 11.50 10.15 -7.32
C ILE A 599 11.59 11.61 -6.85
N THR A 600 12.71 11.97 -6.26
CA THR A 600 12.96 13.33 -5.71
C THR A 600 13.76 14.22 -6.64
N LYS A 601 14.24 13.69 -7.78
CA LYS A 601 14.95 14.41 -8.84
C LYS A 601 14.85 13.66 -10.17
N ALA A 602 15.08 14.36 -11.27
CA ALA A 602 15.19 13.77 -12.61
C ALA A 602 16.24 12.65 -12.67
N GLY A 603 16.01 11.65 -13.52
CA GLY A 603 16.95 10.52 -13.64
C GLY A 603 16.49 9.38 -14.57
N ASN A 604 17.37 8.38 -14.71
CA ASN A 604 17.11 7.16 -15.48
C ASN A 604 16.75 6.00 -14.53
N GLN A 605 15.56 5.40 -14.68
CA GLN A 605 15.06 4.29 -13.85
C GLN A 605 15.41 2.89 -14.41
N GLY A 606 16.16 2.85 -15.51
CA GLY A 606 16.92 1.69 -15.92
C GLY A 606 16.34 0.85 -17.04
N TRP A 607 15.03 0.83 -17.26
CA TRP A 607 14.43 0.02 -18.33
C TRP A 607 14.89 0.51 -19.73
N PRO A 608 15.28 -0.38 -20.67
CA PRO A 608 15.30 -1.85 -20.60
C PRO A 608 16.63 -2.47 -20.13
N TYR A 609 17.61 -1.67 -19.70
CA TYR A 609 18.96 -2.13 -19.38
C TYR A 609 19.07 -2.82 -18.02
N CYS A 610 18.46 -2.23 -16.99
CA CYS A 610 18.55 -2.68 -15.61
C CYS A 610 17.21 -2.51 -14.89
N MET A 611 16.97 -3.33 -13.87
CA MET A 611 15.78 -3.26 -13.01
C MET A 611 16.11 -3.41 -11.53
N GLY A 612 15.13 -3.14 -10.66
CA GLY A 612 15.27 -3.28 -9.21
C GLY A 612 16.41 -2.43 -8.63
N ASN A 613 17.30 -3.07 -7.88
CA ASN A 613 18.51 -2.48 -7.31
C ASN A 613 19.72 -2.61 -8.25
N LYS A 614 19.62 -2.09 -9.48
CA LYS A 614 20.68 -2.21 -10.53
C LYS A 614 21.02 -3.67 -10.85
N GLN A 615 20.00 -4.47 -11.16
CA GLN A 615 20.15 -5.82 -11.70
C GLN A 615 20.16 -5.72 -13.23
N PRO A 616 21.30 -5.95 -13.91
CA PRO A 616 21.41 -5.79 -15.36
C PRO A 616 20.78 -6.96 -16.12
N TYR A 617 20.19 -6.65 -17.27
CA TYR A 617 19.94 -7.63 -18.33
C TYR A 617 21.18 -7.84 -19.19
N ARG A 618 21.16 -8.93 -19.97
CA ARG A 618 22.18 -9.21 -20.98
C ARG A 618 21.71 -8.71 -22.36
N ASP A 619 22.63 -8.11 -23.12
CA ASP A 619 22.30 -7.64 -24.46
C ASP A 619 22.15 -8.80 -25.45
N ARG A 620 21.37 -8.59 -26.51
CA ARG A 620 21.08 -9.59 -27.54
C ARG A 620 21.89 -9.30 -28.79
N ASN A 621 22.55 -10.33 -29.32
CA ASN A 621 23.30 -10.22 -30.56
C ASN A 621 22.35 -10.12 -31.78
N LEU A 622 22.78 -9.45 -32.84
CA LEU A 622 22.14 -9.52 -34.15
C LEU A 622 23.08 -10.15 -35.19
N PRO A 623 22.56 -10.89 -36.18
CA PRO A 623 21.14 -11.15 -36.47
C PRO A 623 20.50 -12.25 -35.63
N ASP A 624 21.24 -12.89 -34.71
CA ASP A 624 20.76 -14.01 -33.90
C ASP A 624 20.53 -13.58 -32.42
N PRO A 625 19.30 -13.17 -32.06
CA PRO A 625 18.96 -12.67 -30.72
C PRO A 625 19.00 -13.74 -29.64
N THR A 626 19.19 -15.02 -30.00
CA THR A 626 19.37 -16.12 -29.03
C THR A 626 20.77 -16.15 -28.44
N LYS A 627 21.75 -15.48 -29.09
CA LYS A 627 23.13 -15.39 -28.60
C LYS A 627 23.29 -14.17 -27.69
N PRO A 628 23.65 -14.37 -26.41
CA PRO A 628 23.83 -13.26 -25.50
C PRO A 628 25.18 -12.56 -25.70
N LEU A 629 25.19 -11.23 -25.59
CA LEU A 629 26.38 -10.39 -25.58
C LEU A 629 26.86 -10.15 -24.13
N GLY A 630 27.41 -8.97 -23.81
CA GLY A 630 27.78 -8.59 -22.45
C GLY A 630 26.56 -8.24 -21.58
N TRP A 631 26.77 -8.20 -20.27
CA TRP A 631 25.82 -7.58 -19.35
C TRP A 631 25.83 -6.06 -19.56
N TYR A 632 24.68 -5.41 -19.46
CA TYR A 632 24.65 -3.95 -19.47
C TYR A 632 25.34 -3.38 -18.22
N ASN A 633 26.04 -2.26 -18.40
CA ASN A 633 26.63 -1.51 -17.30
C ASN A 633 25.61 -0.49 -16.77
N CYS A 634 25.00 -0.76 -15.61
CA CYS A 634 24.00 0.14 -15.04
C CYS A 634 24.54 1.52 -14.63
N ASP A 635 25.85 1.66 -14.41
CA ASP A 635 26.49 2.93 -14.04
C ASP A 635 26.92 3.76 -15.25
N ALA A 636 26.99 3.16 -16.43
CA ALA A 636 27.26 3.85 -17.68
C ALA A 636 26.58 3.11 -18.85
N PRO A 637 25.23 3.10 -18.90
CA PRO A 637 24.52 2.35 -19.92
C PRO A 637 24.72 3.00 -21.29
N LYS A 638 24.74 2.16 -22.33
CA LYS A 638 24.87 2.59 -23.71
C LYS A 638 23.69 2.12 -24.54
N ASN A 639 23.11 3.04 -25.30
CA ASN A 639 22.07 2.74 -26.26
C ASN A 639 22.66 2.50 -27.65
N GLU A 640 23.10 1.27 -27.88
CA GLU A 640 23.67 0.80 -29.16
C GLU A 640 22.61 0.15 -30.06
N SER A 641 21.32 0.41 -29.81
CA SER A 641 20.26 -0.09 -30.68
C SER A 641 20.42 0.47 -32.10
N PRO A 642 20.18 -0.34 -33.15
CA PRO A 642 20.10 0.16 -34.52
C PRO A 642 18.92 1.14 -34.74
N ASN A 643 17.98 1.20 -33.79
CA ASN A 643 16.83 2.10 -33.82
C ASN A 643 17.00 3.33 -32.90
N ASN A 644 18.21 3.59 -32.40
CA ASN A 644 18.49 4.75 -31.57
C ASN A 644 18.85 5.97 -32.44
N ASP A 645 18.09 7.04 -32.29
CA ASP A 645 18.36 8.37 -32.86
C ASP A 645 18.66 9.43 -31.77
N GLY A 646 18.79 8.99 -30.52
CA GLY A 646 19.22 9.83 -29.40
C GLY A 646 20.71 9.68 -29.07
N LEU A 647 21.05 9.95 -27.81
CA LEU A 647 22.40 9.75 -27.27
C LEU A 647 22.73 8.26 -27.21
N VAL A 648 23.98 7.91 -27.49
CA VAL A 648 24.51 6.57 -27.24
C VAL A 648 24.88 6.46 -25.76
N ASN A 649 25.59 7.44 -25.20
CA ASN A 649 25.92 7.46 -23.78
C ASN A 649 24.76 8.09 -23.01
N ILE A 650 24.02 7.27 -22.25
CA ILE A 650 22.84 7.72 -21.53
C ILE A 650 23.11 7.82 -20.02
N PRO A 651 22.33 8.61 -19.26
CA PRO A 651 22.55 8.80 -17.83
C PRO A 651 22.57 7.48 -17.02
N PRO A 652 23.35 7.41 -15.92
CA PRO A 652 23.41 6.23 -15.07
C PRO A 652 22.05 5.86 -14.48
N VAL A 653 21.83 4.56 -14.29
CA VAL A 653 20.61 4.03 -13.68
C VAL A 653 20.56 4.39 -12.20
N THR A 654 19.38 4.85 -11.75
CA THR A 654 19.04 5.05 -10.35
C THR A 654 18.31 3.82 -9.82
N GLY A 655 18.58 3.42 -8.58
CA GLY A 655 17.88 2.30 -7.96
C GLY A 655 16.43 2.66 -7.63
N ASN A 656 15.52 1.70 -7.82
CA ASN A 656 14.10 1.86 -7.52
C ASN A 656 13.80 1.63 -6.02
N THR A 657 12.69 2.20 -5.52
CA THR A 657 12.30 2.10 -4.10
C THR A 657 11.73 0.74 -3.73
N ILE A 658 10.90 0.16 -4.61
CA ILE A 658 10.25 -1.13 -4.43
C ILE A 658 10.26 -1.84 -5.78
N TRP A 659 10.64 -3.12 -5.80
CA TRP A 659 10.45 -4.01 -6.96
C TRP A 659 9.91 -5.34 -6.45
N TYR A 660 8.96 -5.99 -7.11
CA TYR A 660 8.46 -7.28 -6.62
C TYR A 660 8.02 -8.23 -7.73
N SER A 661 8.01 -9.51 -7.38
CA SER A 661 7.42 -10.60 -8.13
C SER A 661 6.36 -11.30 -7.28
N PRO A 662 5.55 -12.23 -7.82
CA PRO A 662 4.50 -12.88 -7.04
C PRO A 662 5.09 -13.71 -5.89
N GLN A 663 6.35 -14.14 -6.02
CA GLN A 663 7.09 -14.87 -5.00
C GLN A 663 7.49 -14.00 -3.80
N GLY A 664 7.64 -12.69 -3.98
CA GLY A 664 7.96 -11.75 -2.91
C GLY A 664 8.56 -10.44 -3.40
N GLY A 665 8.64 -9.48 -2.47
CA GLY A 665 9.15 -8.15 -2.73
C GLY A 665 10.65 -8.03 -2.50
N ALA A 666 11.24 -7.16 -3.29
CA ALA A 666 12.65 -6.83 -3.39
C ALA A 666 13.55 -8.08 -3.43
N PRO A 667 13.39 -8.96 -4.44
CA PRO A 667 14.31 -10.06 -4.66
C PRO A 667 15.73 -9.55 -4.89
N ASP A 668 16.71 -10.13 -4.19
CA ASP A 668 18.13 -9.83 -4.31
C ASP A 668 18.96 -11.13 -4.29
N PHE A 669 20.13 -11.10 -4.93
CA PHE A 669 20.98 -12.27 -5.13
C PHE A 669 22.44 -11.95 -4.77
N PRO A 670 23.24 -12.96 -4.40
CA PRO A 670 24.70 -12.82 -4.31
C PRO A 670 25.28 -12.29 -5.62
N ARG A 671 26.25 -11.36 -5.52
CA ARG A 671 26.90 -10.73 -6.67
C ARG A 671 28.34 -11.22 -6.83
N ASP A 672 28.79 -11.35 -8.06
CA ASP A 672 30.19 -11.63 -8.38
C ASP A 672 31.10 -10.38 -8.22
N ALA A 673 32.39 -10.52 -8.52
CA ALA A 673 33.37 -9.43 -8.43
C ALA A 673 33.07 -8.24 -9.37
N ASN A 674 32.25 -8.44 -10.39
CA ASN A 674 31.82 -7.41 -11.34
C ASN A 674 30.44 -6.82 -10.97
N GLY A 675 29.88 -7.22 -9.81
CA GLY A 675 28.58 -6.75 -9.35
C GLY A 675 27.38 -7.44 -10.03
N ILE A 676 27.61 -8.50 -10.81
CA ILE A 676 26.56 -9.23 -11.52
C ILE A 676 25.86 -10.18 -10.55
N PRO A 677 24.52 -10.09 -10.38
CA PRO A 677 23.77 -11.03 -9.56
C PRO A 677 23.84 -12.45 -10.12
N SER A 678 23.83 -13.47 -9.26
CA SER A 678 23.89 -14.86 -9.68
C SER A 678 22.66 -15.32 -10.47
N TYR A 679 21.50 -14.68 -10.22
CA TYR A 679 20.20 -15.01 -10.80
C TYR A 679 19.75 -16.47 -10.62
N LYS A 680 20.35 -17.19 -9.66
CA LYS A 680 19.88 -18.52 -9.27
C LYS A 680 18.72 -18.38 -8.30
N ALA A 681 17.59 -19.01 -8.62
CA ALA A 681 16.37 -18.88 -7.84
C ALA A 681 16.54 -19.37 -6.38
N GLU A 682 17.35 -20.42 -6.20
CA GLU A 682 17.68 -20.99 -4.90
C GLU A 682 18.59 -20.11 -4.02
N GLU A 683 19.24 -19.09 -4.61
CA GLU A 683 20.09 -18.12 -3.90
C GLU A 683 19.34 -16.79 -3.61
N ALA A 684 18.08 -16.66 -4.04
CA ALA A 684 17.30 -15.44 -3.89
C ALA A 684 16.92 -15.15 -2.43
N THR A 685 17.05 -13.89 -2.03
CA THR A 685 16.52 -13.36 -0.78
C THR A 685 15.44 -12.32 -1.07
N TYR A 686 14.41 -12.22 -0.23
CA TYR A 686 13.31 -11.27 -0.42
C TYR A 686 13.33 -10.23 0.70
N LEU A 687 13.68 -8.99 0.36
CA LEU A 687 13.86 -7.92 1.34
C LEU A 687 12.53 -7.28 1.78
N LEU A 688 11.44 -7.47 1.00
CA LEU A 688 10.08 -7.00 1.32
C LEU A 688 9.07 -8.17 1.27
N PRO A 689 9.14 -9.11 2.23
CA PRO A 689 8.37 -10.35 2.19
C PRO A 689 6.84 -10.17 2.34
N TRP A 690 6.38 -8.99 2.80
CA TRP A 690 4.96 -8.63 2.85
C TRP A 690 4.36 -8.35 1.47
N LEU A 691 5.18 -7.97 0.49
CA LEU A 691 4.74 -7.64 -0.86
C LEU A 691 4.81 -8.89 -1.75
N LYS A 692 3.77 -9.72 -1.70
CA LYS A 692 3.66 -10.97 -2.45
C LYS A 692 2.28 -11.17 -3.05
N GLY A 693 2.18 -12.00 -4.07
CA GLY A 693 0.94 -12.23 -4.83
C GLY A 693 0.65 -11.15 -5.86
N GLY A 694 -0.63 -11.03 -6.26
CA GLY A 694 -1.05 -10.13 -7.35
C GLY A 694 -0.76 -10.68 -8.75
N GLY A 695 -1.17 -9.92 -9.76
CA GLY A 695 -0.97 -10.25 -11.18
C GLY A 695 0.23 -9.55 -11.79
N GLN A 696 1.00 -8.82 -10.99
CA GLN A 696 2.10 -7.97 -11.42
C GLN A 696 1.60 -6.95 -12.45
N ALA A 697 0.69 -6.13 -11.95
CA ALA A 697 0.09 -5.02 -12.68
C ALA A 697 -0.07 -3.84 -11.70
N THR A 698 1.05 -3.23 -11.36
CA THR A 698 1.13 -2.19 -10.33
C THR A 698 0.30 -0.96 -10.63
N MET A 699 -0.39 -0.51 -9.59
CA MET A 699 -1.20 0.71 -9.57
C MET A 699 -0.71 1.57 -8.41
N ASN A 700 0.12 2.55 -8.75
CA ASN A 700 0.61 3.54 -7.78
C ASN A 700 -0.54 4.31 -7.16
N GLY A 701 -0.39 4.67 -5.88
CA GLY A 701 -1.34 5.48 -5.16
C GLY A 701 -0.84 6.79 -4.64
N PRO A 702 -1.74 7.54 -3.98
CA PRO A 702 -1.39 8.81 -3.37
C PRO A 702 -0.50 8.59 -2.14
N LEU A 703 0.25 9.63 -1.78
CA LEU A 703 0.71 9.80 -0.42
C LEU A 703 -0.37 10.55 0.36
N TYR A 704 -0.75 10.06 1.54
CA TYR A 704 -1.76 10.73 2.34
C TYR A 704 -1.17 11.91 3.12
N ARG A 705 -1.86 13.05 3.09
CA ARG A 705 -1.57 14.23 3.91
C ARG A 705 -2.77 14.52 4.79
N PHE A 706 -2.59 14.42 6.11
CA PHE A 706 -3.67 14.74 7.04
C PHE A 706 -3.79 16.26 7.18
N ASP A 707 -4.98 16.79 6.92
CA ASP A 707 -5.32 18.19 7.10
C ASP A 707 -6.23 18.33 8.33
N ALA A 708 -5.68 18.85 9.41
CA ALA A 708 -6.42 19.01 10.66
C ALA A 708 -7.49 20.12 10.58
N GLU A 709 -7.35 21.09 9.69
CA GLU A 709 -8.27 22.23 9.56
C GLU A 709 -9.55 21.82 8.82
N ASN A 710 -9.41 20.91 7.86
CA ASN A 710 -10.52 20.39 7.04
C ASN A 710 -10.96 18.97 7.43
N ALA A 711 -10.39 18.39 8.50
CA ALA A 711 -10.74 17.06 8.95
C ALA A 711 -12.23 16.95 9.33
N THR A 712 -12.88 15.94 8.77
CA THR A 712 -14.27 15.55 9.02
C THR A 712 -14.33 14.23 9.79
N ALA A 713 -15.53 13.81 10.18
CA ALA A 713 -15.73 12.50 10.81
C ALA A 713 -15.39 11.32 9.86
N ASP A 714 -15.38 11.55 8.55
CA ASP A 714 -15.06 10.54 7.53
C ASP A 714 -13.56 10.51 7.17
N SER A 715 -12.78 11.50 7.62
CA SER A 715 -11.36 11.62 7.32
C SER A 715 -10.55 10.49 7.91
N TRP A 716 -9.60 9.99 7.12
CA TRP A 716 -8.62 9.05 7.65
C TRP A 716 -7.77 9.71 8.76
N PRO A 717 -7.41 8.99 9.84
CA PRO A 717 -6.68 9.61 10.94
C PRO A 717 -5.25 10.05 10.59
N SER A 718 -4.73 10.99 11.37
CA SER A 718 -3.34 11.51 11.25
C SER A 718 -2.24 10.44 11.31
N TYR A 719 -2.53 9.22 11.80
CA TYR A 719 -1.63 8.06 11.70
C TYR A 719 -1.14 7.81 10.27
N TRP A 720 -2.01 8.02 9.27
CA TRP A 720 -1.68 7.77 7.87
C TRP A 720 -0.86 8.90 7.22
N ASP A 721 -0.68 10.05 7.89
CA ASP A 721 0.05 11.18 7.33
C ASP A 721 1.47 10.77 6.91
N GLY A 722 1.84 11.12 5.67
CA GLY A 722 3.13 10.78 5.10
C GLY A 722 3.27 9.33 4.62
N LYS A 723 2.24 8.49 4.71
CA LYS A 723 2.28 7.12 4.18
C LYS A 723 1.84 7.08 2.73
N TRP A 724 2.61 6.36 1.92
CA TRP A 724 2.39 6.20 0.48
C TRP A 724 1.66 4.90 0.17
N PHE A 725 0.61 4.98 -0.63
CA PHE A 725 -0.24 3.85 -0.98
C PHE A 725 0.29 3.14 -2.23
N VAL A 726 0.50 1.83 -2.12
CA VAL A 726 0.95 0.97 -3.21
C VAL A 726 0.02 -0.23 -3.36
N GLY A 727 -0.32 -0.59 -4.60
CA GLY A 727 -1.25 -1.67 -4.89
C GLY A 727 -1.04 -2.33 -6.24
N ASP A 728 -1.66 -3.50 -6.43
CA ASP A 728 -1.69 -4.25 -7.68
C ASP A 728 -3.12 -4.29 -8.23
N PHE A 729 -3.24 -4.32 -9.55
CA PHE A 729 -4.50 -4.35 -10.28
C PHE A 729 -5.26 -5.68 -10.16
N TYR A 730 -4.64 -6.82 -9.86
CA TYR A 730 -5.25 -8.13 -10.18
C TYR A 730 -5.68 -9.03 -8.99
N ASP A 731 -7.01 -9.17 -8.83
CA ASP A 731 -7.78 -10.19 -8.08
C ASP A 731 -7.53 -10.39 -6.55
N GLN A 732 -8.08 -11.47 -5.96
CA GLN A 732 -8.17 -11.77 -4.52
C GLN A 732 -6.84 -11.75 -3.75
N THR A 733 -5.70 -11.89 -4.43
CA THR A 733 -4.38 -11.94 -3.78
C THR A 733 -3.63 -10.62 -3.82
N GLN A 734 -4.24 -9.54 -4.34
CA GLN A 734 -3.61 -8.23 -4.50
C GLN A 734 -2.87 -7.77 -3.23
N PRO A 735 -1.58 -7.44 -3.34
CA PRO A 735 -0.98 -6.58 -2.34
C PRO A 735 -1.63 -5.19 -2.39
N ARG A 736 -1.98 -4.66 -1.22
CA ARG A 736 -2.37 -3.27 -1.00
C ARG A 736 -1.77 -2.85 0.33
N HIS A 737 -0.88 -1.87 0.31
CA HIS A 737 -0.17 -1.43 1.51
C HIS A 737 -0.04 0.08 1.55
N ALA A 738 -0.04 0.63 2.75
CA ALA A 738 0.49 1.96 3.00
C ALA A 738 1.92 1.79 3.51
N VAL A 739 2.89 2.38 2.83
CA VAL A 739 4.31 2.24 3.15
C VAL A 739 4.87 3.55 3.68
N GLU A 740 5.84 3.44 4.56
CA GLU A 740 6.59 4.58 5.06
C GLU A 740 8.06 4.46 4.64
N LEU A 741 8.57 5.55 4.07
CA LEU A 741 9.97 5.66 3.68
C LEU A 741 10.80 6.34 4.77
N ASP A 742 12.10 6.05 4.77
CA ASP A 742 13.08 6.88 5.47
C ASP A 742 13.44 8.09 4.58
N PRO A 743 13.17 9.33 5.02
CA PRO A 743 13.52 10.53 4.24
C PRO A 743 15.00 10.62 3.86
N ARG A 744 15.91 9.95 4.60
CA ARG A 744 17.35 9.95 4.31
C ARG A 744 17.70 9.16 3.04
N THR A 745 16.88 8.15 2.72
CA THR A 745 17.11 7.19 1.63
C THR A 745 16.03 7.24 0.53
N ALA A 746 14.92 7.92 0.77
CA ALA A 746 13.92 8.24 -0.26
C ALA A 746 14.57 8.94 -1.47
N GLY A 747 14.23 8.52 -2.69
CA GLY A 747 14.87 9.00 -3.93
C GLY A 747 16.26 8.43 -4.22
N LYS A 748 16.80 7.56 -3.36
CA LYS A 748 18.12 6.92 -3.52
C LYS A 748 18.05 5.39 -3.58
N GLY A 749 16.88 4.83 -3.87
CA GLY A 749 16.65 3.38 -3.87
C GLY A 749 16.53 2.74 -2.47
N GLY A 750 16.27 3.53 -1.43
CA GLY A 750 15.98 2.99 -0.09
C GLY A 750 14.65 2.24 -0.06
N LEU A 751 14.62 1.08 0.57
CA LEU A 751 13.40 0.30 0.80
C LEU A 751 12.50 0.97 1.86
N PRO A 752 11.18 0.69 1.86
CA PRO A 752 10.31 1.06 2.97
C PRO A 752 10.80 0.55 4.32
N VAL A 753 10.69 1.38 5.34
CA VAL A 753 11.03 1.02 6.73
C VAL A 753 9.83 0.43 7.47
N HIS A 754 8.62 0.65 6.96
CA HIS A 754 7.39 0.12 7.52
C HIS A 754 6.31 -0.04 6.43
N ALA A 755 5.45 -1.04 6.60
CA ALA A 755 4.28 -1.26 5.75
C ALA A 755 3.07 -1.69 6.58
N GLU A 756 1.92 -1.10 6.29
CA GLU A 756 0.62 -1.45 6.86
C GLU A 756 -0.25 -2.07 5.78
N SER A 757 -0.90 -3.19 6.08
CA SER A 757 -1.78 -3.87 5.11
C SER A 757 -3.10 -3.10 4.98
N LEU A 758 -3.53 -2.85 3.74
CA LEU A 758 -4.80 -2.19 3.44
C LEU A 758 -5.87 -3.16 2.94
N LYS A 759 -5.58 -4.47 2.87
CA LYS A 759 -6.46 -5.45 2.20
C LYS A 759 -7.87 -5.53 2.79
N LYS A 760 -8.03 -5.22 4.08
CA LYS A 760 -9.33 -5.25 4.77
C LYS A 760 -9.98 -3.86 4.89
N ILE A 761 -9.18 -2.80 4.97
CA ILE A 761 -9.64 -1.39 4.90
C ILE A 761 -10.18 -1.05 3.51
N ILE A 762 -9.45 -1.46 2.47
CA ILE A 762 -9.81 -1.35 1.07
C ILE A 762 -10.13 -2.79 0.62
N PRO A 763 -11.37 -3.27 0.80
CA PRO A 763 -11.69 -4.69 0.75
C PRO A 763 -11.45 -5.26 -0.65
N VAL A 764 -10.75 -6.39 -0.71
CA VAL A 764 -10.49 -7.14 -1.95
C VAL A 764 -11.56 -8.21 -2.14
N GLY A 765 -11.99 -8.45 -3.38
CA GLY A 765 -12.73 -9.65 -3.76
C GLY A 765 -14.07 -9.39 -4.45
N GLU A 766 -14.92 -10.42 -4.53
CA GLU A 766 -16.14 -10.38 -5.36
C GLU A 766 -17.16 -9.33 -4.91
N SER A 767 -17.26 -9.13 -3.60
CA SER A 767 -18.13 -8.13 -2.97
C SER A 767 -17.40 -6.81 -2.65
N GLY A 768 -16.11 -6.71 -3.00
CA GLY A 768 -15.28 -5.53 -2.77
C GLY A 768 -14.67 -4.99 -4.07
N ILE A 769 -13.59 -4.23 -3.92
CA ILE A 769 -12.81 -3.69 -5.03
C ILE A 769 -11.95 -4.84 -5.57
N ARG A 770 -12.22 -5.35 -6.77
CA ARG A 770 -11.43 -6.48 -7.29
C ARG A 770 -10.31 -6.08 -8.21
N ASN A 771 -10.49 -5.08 -9.05
CA ASN A 771 -9.46 -4.69 -10.00
C ASN A 771 -9.11 -3.22 -9.77
N LEU A 772 -8.22 -2.98 -8.79
CA LEU A 772 -7.79 -1.63 -8.42
C LEU A 772 -7.21 -0.93 -9.64
N MET A 773 -7.80 0.17 -10.08
CA MET A 773 -7.35 0.89 -11.27
C MET A 773 -6.76 2.26 -10.95
N ASP A 774 -7.36 3.00 -10.03
CA ASP A 774 -6.87 4.30 -9.56
C ASP A 774 -7.45 4.62 -8.18
N TRP A 775 -6.89 5.60 -7.49
CA TRP A 775 -7.33 6.04 -6.17
C TRP A 775 -6.76 7.41 -5.82
N LYS A 776 -7.60 8.26 -5.21
CA LYS A 776 -7.25 9.64 -4.84
C LYS A 776 -7.96 10.01 -3.54
N PHE A 777 -7.26 10.72 -2.66
CA PHE A 777 -7.90 11.32 -1.49
C PHE A 777 -8.63 12.61 -1.89
N ALA A 778 -9.83 12.78 -1.36
CA ALA A 778 -10.60 14.01 -1.46
C ALA A 778 -10.19 15.01 -0.35
N PRO A 779 -10.52 16.31 -0.51
CA PRO A 779 -10.25 17.33 0.51
C PRO A 779 -10.85 17.02 1.89
N ASP A 780 -11.96 16.27 1.94
CA ASP A 780 -12.60 15.82 3.18
C ASP A 780 -11.86 14.66 3.88
N GLY A 781 -10.73 14.21 3.33
CA GLY A 781 -9.90 13.13 3.84
C GLY A 781 -10.44 11.72 3.55
N SER A 782 -11.51 11.57 2.77
CA SER A 782 -12.00 10.27 2.29
C SER A 782 -11.21 9.81 1.06
N LEU A 783 -11.09 8.48 0.88
CA LEU A 783 -10.37 7.90 -0.26
C LEU A 783 -11.37 7.44 -1.32
N TYR A 784 -11.25 7.93 -2.54
CA TYR A 784 -11.97 7.39 -3.69
C TYR A 784 -11.11 6.34 -4.40
N VAL A 785 -11.70 5.19 -4.74
CA VAL A 785 -11.02 4.07 -5.40
C VAL A 785 -11.81 3.64 -6.62
N LEU A 786 -11.13 3.57 -7.76
CA LEU A 786 -11.68 3.15 -9.03
C LEU A 786 -11.45 1.64 -9.21
N ASP A 787 -12.54 0.88 -9.38
CA ASP A 787 -12.53 -0.56 -9.68
C ASP A 787 -12.85 -0.77 -11.16
N TYR A 788 -11.92 -1.41 -11.87
CA TYR A 788 -12.07 -1.75 -13.28
C TYR A 788 -13.21 -2.74 -13.55
N GLY A 789 -13.57 -3.58 -12.57
CA GLY A 789 -14.67 -4.53 -12.70
C GLY A 789 -14.22 -5.97 -12.92
N ARG A 790 -14.83 -6.67 -13.86
CA ARG A 790 -14.70 -8.12 -14.16
C ARG A 790 -14.55 -8.36 -15.67
N GLY A 791 -13.33 -8.25 -16.15
CA GLY A 791 -12.99 -8.50 -17.56
C GLY A 791 -11.96 -7.48 -18.00
N PHE A 792 -11.11 -7.83 -18.94
CA PHE A 792 -10.13 -6.91 -19.52
C PHE A 792 -10.70 -6.30 -20.81
N PHE A 793 -10.39 -5.04 -21.08
CA PHE A 793 -10.76 -4.34 -22.32
C PHE A 793 -12.28 -4.25 -22.56
N THR A 794 -13.07 -4.18 -21.48
CA THR A 794 -14.53 -4.09 -21.57
C THR A 794 -15.09 -3.33 -20.37
N SER A 795 -16.20 -2.62 -20.57
CA SER A 795 -17.00 -2.06 -19.49
C SER A 795 -18.00 -3.09 -18.99
N ASP A 796 -18.11 -3.30 -17.67
CA ASP A 796 -19.09 -4.23 -17.11
C ASP A 796 -19.83 -3.66 -15.88
N ALA A 797 -20.84 -4.39 -15.41
CA ALA A 797 -21.70 -3.98 -14.31
C ALA A 797 -20.99 -3.95 -12.93
N LYS A 798 -19.81 -4.55 -12.83
CA LYS A 798 -18.99 -4.61 -11.61
C LYS A 798 -17.95 -3.52 -11.56
N SER A 799 -17.63 -2.86 -12.68
CA SER A 799 -16.90 -1.59 -12.68
C SER A 799 -17.59 -0.59 -11.75
N ALA A 800 -16.82 0.13 -10.95
CA ALA A 800 -17.36 0.99 -9.89
C ALA A 800 -16.38 2.09 -9.45
N LEU A 801 -16.95 3.18 -8.94
CA LEU A 801 -16.25 4.10 -8.06
C LEU A 801 -16.65 3.77 -6.62
N TRP A 802 -15.68 3.66 -5.73
CA TRP A 802 -15.85 3.39 -4.31
C TRP A 802 -15.38 4.57 -3.48
N ARG A 803 -16.07 4.86 -2.38
CA ARG A 803 -15.64 5.82 -1.34
C ARG A 803 -15.30 5.05 -0.08
N VAL A 804 -14.07 5.20 0.42
CA VAL A 804 -13.57 4.56 1.63
C VAL A 804 -13.38 5.62 2.72
N THR A 805 -14.10 5.46 3.81
CA THR A 805 -14.19 6.44 4.91
C THR A 805 -13.80 5.80 6.24
N TYR A 806 -13.29 6.62 7.14
CA TYR A 806 -13.03 6.21 8.51
C TYR A 806 -14.27 6.43 9.39
N LYS A 807 -14.52 5.52 10.33
CA LYS A 807 -15.68 5.45 11.22
C LYS A 807 -15.32 5.22 12.69
N GLY A 808 -14.01 5.18 13.03
CA GLY A 808 -13.55 4.95 14.40
C GLY A 808 -13.69 6.18 15.33
N GLY A 809 -14.04 7.34 14.77
CA GLY A 809 -14.20 8.59 15.51
C GLY A 809 -12.88 9.21 15.98
N GLU A 810 -12.95 10.29 16.76
CA GLU A 810 -11.74 11.00 17.20
C GLU A 810 -10.78 10.12 18.02
N ALA A 811 -9.50 10.49 17.98
CA ALA A 811 -8.47 9.98 18.88
C ALA A 811 -8.90 10.10 20.35
N THR A 812 -8.57 9.07 21.14
CA THR A 812 -9.00 8.94 22.54
C THR A 812 -8.50 10.14 23.35
N PRO A 813 -9.41 10.96 23.93
CA PRO A 813 -9.09 12.30 24.46
C PRO A 813 -8.23 12.27 25.73
N ALA A 814 -7.48 13.32 26.03
CA ALA A 814 -6.86 13.48 27.35
C ALA A 814 -7.91 13.87 28.42
N ALA A 815 -7.60 13.72 29.71
CA ALA A 815 -8.49 14.15 30.78
C ALA A 815 -8.86 15.65 30.69
N ALA A 816 -7.90 16.49 30.29
CA ALA A 816 -8.12 17.93 30.08
C ALA A 816 -9.06 18.24 28.91
N ASP A 817 -9.15 17.38 27.90
CA ASP A 817 -10.05 17.56 26.77
C ASP A 817 -11.51 17.33 27.18
N LEU A 818 -11.74 16.30 28.00
CA LEU A 818 -13.06 15.98 28.55
C LEU A 818 -13.55 17.10 29.47
N ALA A 819 -12.68 17.64 30.33
CA ALA A 819 -13.02 18.75 31.21
C ALA A 819 -13.40 20.02 30.43
N ARG A 820 -12.73 20.31 29.31
CA ARG A 820 -13.08 21.44 28.44
C ARG A 820 -14.42 21.24 27.75
N LYS A 821 -14.70 20.05 27.21
CA LYS A 821 -16.00 19.74 26.60
C LYS A 821 -17.16 19.84 27.59
N ALA A 822 -16.94 19.51 28.88
CA ALA A 822 -17.97 19.62 29.91
C ALA A 822 -18.22 21.07 30.40
N ALA A 823 -17.29 21.99 30.14
CA ALA A 823 -17.39 23.39 30.53
C ALA A 823 -17.95 24.31 29.42
N GLN A 824 -18.08 23.77 28.20
CA GLN A 824 -18.74 24.37 27.05
C GLN A 824 -20.17 23.87 26.98
#